data_AF-A0A1W7R6J1-F1
#
_entry.id   AF-A0A1W7R6J1-F1
#
_cell.length_a   1.000
_cell.length_b   1.000
_cell.length_c   1.000
_cell.angle_alpha   90.00
_cell.angle_beta   90.00
_cell.angle_gamma   90.00
#
_symmetry.space_group_name_H-M   'P 1'
#
loop_
_entity.id
_entity.type
_entity.pdbx_description
1 polymer ?
#
loop_
_entity_poly.entity_id
_entity_poly.type
_entity_poly.pdbx_seq_one_letter_code
_entity_poly.pdbx_strand_id
1 'polypeptide(L)'
;LGPKFSLPVREQNPNPFYHLIADVESILNQSPDETVQNRNRCHIVSHIQNHLSRNKSDRYQAPVQTFCDHAIRITRTFLNEHDNVVVLESDKGKRMVIMYREEYDAKMLALLNNDTYKVVPKDPTTSLQTRNNRIVTRLLDLHLIDRRTARNLKATTSVCPRIYGQPKAHKPNLPLRPVVPNMTAPTYQLSKYVASILKQSSKSQHNITDSFEFVRDTQTIKLPEGYVLVSFDVVSLFTNIPKDLVLRNIIENWSDIKEATNINLDLFLEIVEFCLDSSYFCFRGKYYIQTFGTAMGSPLSPILADIVMEGLLNTVKLRIQCPIPILKKFVDDLILALPKDQVQTVLDIFNGYDPHLQFTAETEVDNKLPFLDTLITRHEDQTLSTCWYSKPIASGRLLNFHSFHPTLMKINVATNYINRVIALTTNINWNHLKQTIFQHLRRNNYPSALINRILNHSIPRNQHHPQFAPPPSEDSPTAASSEHDAPTNPPTDDHNTQTAIQNSPTPTESVYKSIPFIPQLTSSIAHSLKKDYPQVRLAYKTIKTTKNILKQVKDPIAKTQQSNVIYNIPCKDCEMTYIGMTKNQLKTRLSGHQTLINKHKRLVEVNTTHANEEIDRLKEMTALMKHTIDHDHEFDLTKTTILDQTRRASALPILEMCHISNQTNTVNYRTDVDNLNTTYAGILHTIRNFKSRRSRRNNESSNTQ
;
A
#
# COMPACT_ATOMS: atom_id res chain seq x y z
N LEU A 1 9.69 9.98 -15.38
CA LEU A 1 9.09 8.69 -14.97
C LEU A 1 8.39 8.78 -13.61
N GLY A 2 9.12 8.88 -12.50
CA GLY A 2 8.55 9.01 -11.14
C GLY A 2 8.56 7.70 -10.35
N PRO A 3 8.39 7.74 -9.02
CA PRO A 3 8.73 6.62 -8.12
C PRO A 3 7.91 5.36 -8.39
N LYS A 4 6.61 5.51 -8.64
CA LYS A 4 5.66 4.42 -8.93
C LYS A 4 5.74 3.89 -10.38
N PHE A 5 6.68 4.34 -11.22
CA PHE A 5 6.80 3.85 -12.59
C PHE A 5 7.33 2.41 -12.60
N SER A 6 6.51 1.45 -13.04
CA SER A 6 6.89 0.06 -13.33
C SER A 6 7.90 0.02 -14.47
N LEU A 7 8.99 -0.73 -14.28
CA LEU A 7 10.13 -0.85 -15.17
C LEU A 7 10.10 -2.18 -15.95
N PRO A 8 10.91 -2.33 -17.02
CA PRO A 8 11.10 -3.59 -17.71
C PRO A 8 11.52 -4.72 -16.75
N VAL A 9 10.76 -5.83 -16.77
CA VAL A 9 11.12 -7.05 -16.03
C VAL A 9 12.20 -7.79 -16.82
N ARG A 10 13.47 -7.61 -16.43
CA ARG A 10 14.65 -8.23 -17.09
C ARG A 10 15.66 -8.89 -16.14
N GLU A 11 15.63 -8.55 -14.85
CA GLU A 11 16.63 -8.99 -13.87
C GLU A 11 16.07 -10.08 -12.94
N GLN A 12 16.99 -10.84 -12.34
CA GLN A 12 16.72 -12.23 -11.97
C GLN A 12 16.31 -12.45 -10.52
N ASN A 13 16.26 -11.40 -9.68
CA ASN A 13 15.89 -11.55 -8.28
C ASN A 13 15.09 -10.35 -7.72
N PRO A 14 13.94 -10.56 -7.03
CA PRO A 14 13.19 -11.82 -6.93
C PRO A 14 12.76 -12.32 -8.31
N ASN A 15 12.80 -13.63 -8.54
CA ASN A 15 12.50 -14.17 -9.88
C ASN A 15 11.00 -13.99 -10.20
N PRO A 16 10.64 -13.21 -11.24
CA PRO A 16 9.24 -12.91 -11.55
C PRO A 16 8.43 -14.16 -11.91
N PHE A 17 9.05 -15.19 -12.48
CA PHE A 17 8.39 -16.43 -12.87
C PHE A 17 8.13 -17.36 -11.67
N TYR A 18 9.05 -17.44 -10.71
CA TYR A 18 8.81 -18.24 -9.49
C TYR A 18 7.70 -17.62 -8.63
N HIS A 19 7.68 -16.28 -8.52
CA HIS A 19 6.58 -15.57 -7.85
C HIS A 19 5.25 -15.72 -8.60
N LEU A 20 5.26 -15.81 -9.93
CA LEU A 20 4.07 -16.07 -10.74
C LEU A 20 3.53 -17.48 -10.48
N ILE A 21 4.39 -18.51 -10.50
CA ILE A 21 4.01 -19.89 -10.18
C ILE A 21 3.49 -19.98 -8.74
N ALA A 22 4.20 -19.42 -7.76
CA ALA A 22 3.78 -19.44 -6.35
C ALA A 22 2.52 -18.61 -6.03
N ASP A 23 2.21 -17.57 -6.81
CA ASP A 23 0.92 -16.87 -6.72
C ASP A 23 -0.22 -17.64 -7.42
N VAL A 24 0.06 -18.32 -8.53
CA VAL A 24 -0.98 -19.03 -9.31
C VAL A 24 -1.31 -20.42 -8.76
N GLU A 25 -0.37 -21.17 -8.19
CA GLU A 25 -0.68 -22.39 -7.42
C GLU A 25 -1.63 -22.08 -6.24
N SER A 26 -1.46 -20.92 -5.61
CA SER A 26 -2.38 -20.42 -4.57
C SER A 26 -3.75 -19.98 -5.12
N ILE A 27 -3.94 -19.98 -6.45
CA ILE A 27 -5.24 -19.85 -7.13
C ILE A 27 -5.79 -21.23 -7.48
N LEU A 28 -4.97 -22.10 -8.10
CA LEU A 28 -5.40 -23.43 -8.56
C LEU A 28 -5.91 -24.30 -7.41
N ASN A 29 -5.24 -24.28 -6.26
CA ASN A 29 -5.58 -25.05 -5.06
C ASN A 29 -6.86 -24.53 -4.35
N GLN A 30 -7.73 -23.80 -5.05
CA GLN A 30 -9.12 -23.50 -4.65
C GLN A 30 -10.13 -24.38 -5.41
N SER A 31 -9.71 -25.05 -6.49
CA SER A 31 -10.49 -26.10 -7.15
C SER A 31 -10.21 -27.45 -6.46
N PRO A 32 -11.24 -28.22 -6.06
CA PRO A 32 -11.05 -29.61 -5.64
C PRO A 32 -10.76 -30.54 -6.83
N ASP A 33 -11.12 -30.15 -8.05
CA ASP A 33 -10.87 -30.92 -9.28
C ASP A 33 -9.40 -30.76 -9.72
N GLU A 34 -8.62 -31.83 -9.56
CA GLU A 34 -7.22 -31.90 -9.96
C GLU A 34 -7.03 -31.88 -11.48
N THR A 35 -7.99 -32.37 -12.26
CA THR A 35 -7.97 -32.32 -13.74
C THR A 35 -8.03 -30.87 -14.21
N VAL A 36 -8.90 -30.06 -13.59
CA VAL A 36 -8.97 -28.61 -13.83
C VAL A 36 -7.70 -27.90 -13.37
N GLN A 37 -7.10 -28.28 -12.23
CA GLN A 37 -5.80 -27.74 -11.82
C GLN A 37 -4.72 -28.07 -12.86
N ASN A 38 -4.51 -29.34 -13.19
CA ASN A 38 -3.45 -29.81 -14.08
C ASN A 38 -3.59 -29.27 -15.51
N ARG A 39 -4.83 -29.18 -16.04
CA ARG A 39 -5.12 -28.48 -17.31
C ARG A 39 -4.62 -27.03 -17.28
N ASN A 40 -4.87 -26.32 -16.19
CA ASN A 40 -4.37 -24.95 -16.03
C ASN A 40 -2.86 -24.89 -15.84
N ARG A 41 -2.22 -25.83 -15.13
CA ARG A 41 -0.75 -25.94 -15.05
C ARG A 41 -0.13 -26.05 -16.44
N CYS A 42 -0.67 -26.91 -17.30
CA CYS A 42 -0.26 -27.03 -18.72
C CYS A 42 -0.45 -25.71 -19.50
N HIS A 43 -1.59 -25.02 -19.35
CA HIS A 43 -1.80 -23.70 -19.95
C HIS A 43 -0.77 -22.66 -19.47
N ILE A 44 -0.49 -22.59 -18.17
CA ILE A 44 0.46 -21.66 -17.56
C ILE A 44 1.88 -21.93 -18.09
N VAL A 45 2.30 -23.19 -18.12
CA VAL A 45 3.60 -23.61 -18.66
C VAL A 45 3.73 -23.23 -20.13
N SER A 46 2.71 -23.52 -20.95
CA SER A 46 2.67 -23.11 -22.36
C SER A 46 2.74 -21.58 -22.53
N HIS A 47 1.99 -20.81 -21.74
CA HIS A 47 2.06 -19.33 -21.79
C HIS A 47 3.46 -18.80 -21.42
N ILE A 48 4.09 -19.34 -20.37
CA ILE A 48 5.46 -18.94 -19.97
C ILE A 48 6.48 -19.35 -21.04
N GLN A 49 6.39 -20.57 -21.58
CA GLN A 49 7.29 -21.07 -22.63
C GLN A 49 7.17 -20.22 -23.90
N ASN A 50 5.95 -19.91 -24.34
CA ASN A 50 5.71 -19.01 -25.45
C ASN A 50 6.24 -17.59 -25.18
N HIS A 51 6.12 -17.07 -23.95
CA HIS A 51 6.69 -15.77 -23.59
C HIS A 51 8.23 -15.76 -23.61
N LEU A 52 8.89 -16.84 -23.18
CA LEU A 52 10.36 -16.97 -23.22
C LEU A 52 10.90 -17.21 -24.64
N SER A 53 10.15 -17.94 -25.48
CA SER A 53 10.51 -18.23 -26.88
C SER A 53 10.26 -17.07 -27.85
N ARG A 54 9.44 -16.06 -27.48
CA ARG A 54 9.15 -14.87 -28.28
C ARG A 54 10.35 -13.93 -28.41
N ASN A 55 11.28 -14.29 -29.29
CA ASN A 55 12.37 -13.42 -29.71
C ASN A 55 11.85 -12.18 -30.48
N LYS A 56 12.09 -10.98 -29.92
CA LYS A 56 12.09 -9.67 -30.61
C LYS A 56 10.88 -9.32 -31.51
N SER A 57 9.70 -9.00 -30.98
CA SER A 57 8.67 -8.31 -31.81
C SER A 57 7.60 -7.44 -31.11
N ASP A 58 7.79 -6.95 -29.88
CA ASP A 58 6.95 -5.84 -29.37
C ASP A 58 7.51 -4.48 -29.82
N ARG A 59 7.30 -4.16 -31.11
CA ARG A 59 7.87 -2.99 -31.80
C ARG A 59 7.59 -1.65 -31.09
N TYR A 60 6.47 -1.54 -30.38
CA TYR A 60 6.10 -0.32 -29.64
C TYR A 60 6.78 -0.23 -28.27
N GLN A 61 6.99 -1.37 -27.59
CA GLN A 61 7.69 -1.38 -26.30
C GLN A 61 9.20 -1.30 -26.44
N ALA A 62 9.82 -1.80 -27.51
CA ALA A 62 11.28 -1.90 -27.63
C ALA A 62 12.05 -0.55 -27.45
N PRO A 63 11.62 0.60 -28.02
CA PRO A 63 12.30 1.88 -27.80
C PRO A 63 12.17 2.36 -26.34
N VAL A 64 10.97 2.24 -25.76
CA VAL A 64 10.70 2.57 -24.35
C VAL A 64 11.54 1.69 -23.42
N GLN A 65 11.68 0.40 -23.74
CA GLN A 65 12.47 -0.55 -22.98
C GLN A 65 13.94 -0.15 -23.02
N THR A 66 14.51 0.06 -24.20
CA THR A 66 15.90 0.47 -24.42
C THR A 66 16.23 1.78 -23.71
N PHE A 67 15.35 2.79 -23.80
CA PHE A 67 15.48 4.03 -23.03
C PHE A 67 15.49 3.78 -21.52
N CYS A 68 14.57 2.94 -21.01
CA CYS A 68 14.56 2.56 -19.61
C CYS A 68 15.86 1.84 -19.20
N ASP A 69 16.35 0.87 -19.98
CA ASP A 69 17.56 0.12 -19.67
C ASP A 69 18.80 1.04 -19.58
N HIS A 70 18.95 1.93 -20.57
CA HIS A 70 20.02 2.93 -20.62
C HIS A 70 19.95 3.91 -19.45
N ALA A 71 18.76 4.46 -19.15
CA ALA A 71 18.55 5.34 -18.01
C ALA A 71 18.76 4.63 -16.66
N ILE A 72 18.37 3.36 -16.53
CA ILE A 72 18.63 2.53 -15.36
C ILE A 72 20.13 2.34 -15.16
N ARG A 73 20.90 2.06 -16.23
CA ARG A 73 22.36 1.92 -16.18
C ARG A 73 23.00 3.21 -15.66
N ILE A 74 22.76 4.35 -16.32
CA ILE A 74 23.34 5.65 -15.93
C ILE A 74 22.93 6.04 -14.51
N THR A 75 21.66 5.87 -14.13
CA THR A 75 21.18 6.17 -12.77
C THR A 75 21.89 5.33 -11.71
N ARG A 76 22.18 4.05 -12.00
CA ARG A 76 22.93 3.18 -11.08
C ARG A 76 24.41 3.54 -10.99
N THR A 77 25.06 3.76 -12.12
CA THR A 77 26.46 4.20 -12.20
C THR A 77 26.65 5.48 -11.38
N PHE A 78 25.90 6.54 -11.71
CA PHE A 78 25.92 7.81 -10.97
C PHE A 78 25.65 7.63 -9.47
N LEU A 79 24.60 6.88 -9.09
CA LEU A 79 24.29 6.67 -7.67
C LEU A 79 25.38 5.88 -6.94
N ASN A 80 26.04 4.91 -7.58
CA ASN A 80 27.12 4.14 -6.98
C ASN A 80 28.37 4.99 -6.76
N GLU A 81 28.72 5.83 -7.74
CA GLU A 81 29.84 6.79 -7.65
C GLU A 81 29.58 7.87 -6.58
N HIS A 82 28.34 8.34 -6.46
CA HIS A 82 27.96 9.43 -5.57
C HIS A 82 27.32 8.91 -4.28
N ASP A 83 28.13 8.28 -3.41
CA ASP A 83 27.63 7.73 -2.16
C ASP A 83 27.22 8.79 -1.13
N ASN A 84 27.62 10.05 -1.28
CA ASN A 84 27.15 11.17 -0.47
C ASN A 84 25.75 11.71 -0.87
N VAL A 85 25.10 11.19 -1.92
CA VAL A 85 23.79 11.68 -2.40
C VAL A 85 22.62 10.83 -1.86
N VAL A 86 21.49 11.48 -1.59
CA VAL A 86 20.19 10.83 -1.33
C VAL A 86 19.09 11.38 -2.25
N VAL A 87 18.15 10.52 -2.64
CA VAL A 87 17.05 10.86 -3.58
C VAL A 87 15.70 10.49 -2.99
N LEU A 88 14.83 11.48 -2.81
CA LEU A 88 13.63 11.41 -1.98
C LEU A 88 12.35 11.86 -2.70
N GLU A 89 11.20 11.40 -2.20
CA GLU A 89 9.88 11.94 -2.56
C GLU A 89 9.52 13.07 -1.57
N SER A 90 9.11 14.23 -2.10
CA SER A 90 8.65 15.36 -1.28
C SER A 90 7.36 15.03 -0.52
N ASP A 91 7.19 15.63 0.66
CA ASP A 91 6.00 15.46 1.54
C ASP A 91 4.70 15.83 0.81
N LYS A 92 4.65 17.01 0.19
CA LYS A 92 3.54 17.45 -0.69
C LYS A 92 4.02 17.55 -2.15
N GLY A 93 3.11 17.37 -3.11
CA GLY A 93 3.35 17.63 -4.54
C GLY A 93 3.96 16.52 -5.41
N LYS A 94 4.45 15.39 -4.85
CA LYS A 94 5.04 14.24 -5.59
C LYS A 94 6.30 14.59 -6.42
N ARG A 95 7.04 15.64 -6.04
CA ARG A 95 8.33 15.98 -6.65
C ARG A 95 9.41 15.00 -6.16
N MET A 96 10.48 14.86 -6.93
CA MET A 96 11.71 14.23 -6.46
C MET A 96 12.61 15.33 -5.92
N VAL A 97 13.27 15.07 -4.79
CA VAL A 97 14.30 15.94 -4.21
C VAL A 97 15.62 15.17 -4.23
N ILE A 98 16.70 15.85 -4.60
CA ILE A 98 18.07 15.36 -4.52
C ILE A 98 18.78 16.29 -3.54
N MET A 99 19.49 15.73 -2.57
CA MET A 99 20.23 16.48 -1.56
C MET A 99 21.42 15.65 -1.04
N TYR A 100 22.35 16.31 -0.37
CA TYR A 100 23.47 15.62 0.26
C TYR A 100 23.02 14.85 1.52
N ARG A 101 23.68 13.71 1.77
CA ARG A 101 23.41 12.83 2.91
C ARG A 101 23.67 13.54 4.23
N GLU A 102 24.75 14.31 4.30
CA GLU A 102 25.11 15.11 5.48
C GLU A 102 24.05 16.17 5.80
N GLU A 103 23.56 16.91 4.80
CA GLU A 103 22.47 17.88 4.96
C GLU A 103 21.17 17.20 5.43
N TYR A 104 20.83 16.05 4.86
CA TYR A 104 19.67 15.25 5.26
C TYR A 104 19.81 14.70 6.69
N ASP A 105 20.96 14.14 7.04
CA ASP A 105 21.22 13.56 8.36
C ASP A 105 21.30 14.65 9.44
N ALA A 106 21.90 15.81 9.16
CA ALA A 106 21.88 16.97 10.06
C ALA A 106 20.44 17.46 10.31
N LYS A 107 19.61 17.59 9.26
CA LYS A 107 18.19 17.95 9.39
C LYS A 107 17.37 16.90 10.14
N MET A 108 17.70 15.61 10.00
CA MET A 108 17.09 14.54 10.79
C MET A 108 17.52 14.60 12.26
N LEU A 109 18.79 14.83 12.56
CA LEU A 109 19.28 14.96 13.93
C LEU A 109 18.69 16.20 14.63
N ALA A 110 18.55 17.33 13.92
CA ALA A 110 17.88 18.52 14.45
C ALA A 110 16.40 18.26 14.82
N LEU A 111 15.68 17.42 14.05
CA LEU A 111 14.31 17.00 14.40
C LEU A 111 14.24 16.00 15.56
N LEU A 112 15.35 15.35 15.91
CA LEU A 112 15.46 14.36 16.98
C LEU A 112 16.10 14.92 18.26
N ASN A 113 16.49 16.19 18.25
CA ASN A 113 17.14 16.88 19.37
C ASN A 113 16.16 17.85 20.05
N ASN A 114 15.12 17.28 20.67
CA ASN A 114 14.07 17.98 21.41
C ASN A 114 13.47 17.06 22.49
N ASP A 115 12.64 17.60 23.38
CA ASP A 115 12.06 16.88 24.52
C ASP A 115 11.03 15.79 24.12
N THR A 116 10.67 15.73 22.84
CA THR A 116 9.77 14.71 22.26
C THR A 116 10.48 13.38 22.01
N TYR A 117 11.81 13.34 21.96
CA TYR A 117 12.58 12.12 21.63
C TYR A 117 13.76 11.87 22.58
N LYS A 118 13.76 10.70 23.22
CA LYS A 118 14.82 10.25 24.14
C LYS A 118 15.66 9.14 23.51
N VAL A 119 16.98 9.34 23.44
CA VAL A 119 17.94 8.30 23.02
C VAL A 119 17.98 7.17 24.07
N VAL A 120 18.01 5.91 23.62
CA VAL A 120 18.15 4.73 24.48
C VAL A 120 19.28 3.81 24.00
N PRO A 121 20.00 3.11 24.92
CA PRO A 121 21.24 2.40 24.57
C PRO A 121 21.03 1.02 23.93
N LYS A 122 19.80 0.49 23.89
CA LYS A 122 19.47 -0.86 23.41
C LYS A 122 18.12 -0.87 22.69
N ASP A 123 17.97 -1.77 21.70
CA ASP A 123 16.72 -1.99 20.97
C ASP A 123 15.61 -2.55 21.89
N PRO A 124 14.50 -1.82 22.13
CA PRO A 124 13.42 -2.30 22.99
C PRO A 124 12.46 -3.29 22.30
N THR A 125 12.69 -3.65 21.02
CA THR A 125 11.81 -4.55 20.24
C THR A 125 11.46 -5.83 21.00
N THR A 126 12.44 -6.49 21.64
CA THR A 126 12.21 -7.77 22.32
C THR A 126 11.42 -7.65 23.61
N SER A 127 11.68 -6.63 24.44
CA SER A 127 10.91 -6.40 25.67
C SER A 127 9.47 -5.97 25.37
N LEU A 128 9.27 -5.11 24.36
CA LEU A 128 7.94 -4.71 23.89
C LEU A 128 7.17 -5.87 23.24
N GLN A 129 7.85 -6.76 22.51
CA GLN A 129 7.24 -8.00 22.01
C GLN A 129 6.78 -8.92 23.15
N THR A 130 7.57 -9.05 24.21
CA THR A 130 7.17 -9.81 25.40
C THR A 130 5.98 -9.15 26.12
N ARG A 131 5.94 -7.82 26.32
CA ARG A 131 4.80 -7.14 26.96
C ARG A 131 3.52 -7.25 26.12
N ASN A 132 3.60 -7.03 24.80
CA ASN A 132 2.49 -7.26 23.86
C ASN A 132 1.92 -8.68 23.97
N ASN A 133 2.79 -9.69 23.94
CA ASN A 133 2.35 -11.07 23.96
C ASN A 133 1.81 -11.52 25.32
N ARG A 134 2.22 -10.88 26.44
CA ARG A 134 1.59 -11.07 27.76
C ARG A 134 0.17 -10.51 27.77
N ILE A 135 -0.03 -9.26 27.33
CA ILE A 135 -1.36 -8.64 27.22
C ILE A 135 -2.32 -9.49 26.36
N VAL A 136 -1.86 -9.92 25.19
CA VAL A 136 -2.67 -10.78 24.29
C VAL A 136 -2.93 -12.18 24.85
N THR A 137 -2.11 -12.66 25.80
CA THR A 137 -2.37 -13.92 26.51
C THR A 137 -3.43 -13.69 27.60
N ARG A 138 -3.27 -12.66 28.45
CA ARG A 138 -4.27 -12.24 29.44
C ARG A 138 -5.66 -12.02 28.83
N LEU A 139 -5.76 -11.39 27.65
CA LEU A 139 -7.03 -11.22 26.93
C LEU A 139 -7.68 -12.55 26.50
N LEU A 140 -6.88 -13.57 26.15
CA LEU A 140 -7.36 -14.89 25.77
C LEU A 140 -7.77 -15.72 27.00
N ASP A 141 -6.98 -15.62 28.07
CA ASP A 141 -7.19 -16.34 29.33
C ASP A 141 -8.44 -15.83 30.06
N LEU A 142 -8.72 -14.51 29.98
CA LEU A 142 -9.98 -13.88 30.42
C LEU A 142 -11.14 -14.06 29.41
N HIS A 143 -10.94 -14.80 28.33
CA HIS A 143 -11.93 -15.08 27.26
C HIS A 143 -12.50 -13.84 26.56
N LEU A 144 -11.80 -12.70 26.64
CA LEU A 144 -12.16 -11.44 25.99
C LEU A 144 -11.86 -11.44 24.48
N ILE A 145 -10.96 -12.33 24.02
CA ILE A 145 -10.67 -12.57 22.60
C ILE A 145 -10.56 -14.08 22.30
N ASP A 146 -10.85 -14.46 21.06
CA ASP A 146 -10.77 -15.85 20.61
C ASP A 146 -9.34 -16.29 20.20
N ARG A 147 -9.14 -17.60 20.03
CA ARG A 147 -7.84 -18.18 19.62
C ARG A 147 -7.36 -17.72 18.22
N ARG A 148 -8.22 -17.28 17.32
CA ARG A 148 -7.88 -16.69 16.01
C ARG A 148 -7.38 -15.26 16.19
N THR A 149 -8.09 -14.44 16.96
CA THR A 149 -7.69 -13.07 17.29
C THR A 149 -6.37 -13.06 18.05
N ALA A 150 -6.22 -13.87 19.10
CA ALA A 150 -4.97 -13.97 19.85
C ALA A 150 -3.75 -14.36 18.97
N ARG A 151 -3.94 -15.20 17.94
CA ARG A 151 -2.88 -15.52 16.94
C ARG A 151 -2.56 -14.35 16.00
N ASN A 152 -3.53 -13.48 15.71
CA ASN A 152 -3.32 -12.29 14.88
C ASN A 152 -2.64 -11.14 15.66
N LEU A 153 -2.88 -11.04 16.97
CA LEU A 153 -2.32 -9.98 17.83
C LEU A 153 -0.93 -10.33 18.42
N LYS A 154 -0.57 -11.62 18.51
CA LYS A 154 0.77 -12.03 18.98
C LYS A 154 1.87 -11.70 17.96
N ALA A 155 2.88 -10.95 18.41
CA ALA A 155 4.01 -10.54 17.61
C ALA A 155 5.18 -11.54 17.75
N THR A 156 5.73 -12.00 16.63
CA THR A 156 6.74 -13.09 16.61
C THR A 156 8.00 -12.76 15.82
N THR A 157 7.94 -11.82 14.89
CA THR A 157 9.03 -11.49 13.95
C THR A 157 9.35 -9.99 13.92
N SER A 158 8.97 -9.24 14.95
CA SER A 158 9.10 -7.78 15.00
C SER A 158 10.54 -7.29 14.84
N VAL A 159 10.67 -6.16 14.16
CA VAL A 159 11.93 -5.48 13.85
C VAL A 159 11.75 -4.00 14.16
N CYS A 160 12.74 -3.39 14.80
CA CYS A 160 12.74 -1.97 15.13
C CYS A 160 12.27 -1.10 13.94
N PRO A 161 11.23 -0.26 14.11
CA PRO A 161 10.85 0.74 13.12
C PRO A 161 12.04 1.65 12.81
N ARG A 162 12.08 2.20 11.59
CA ARG A 162 13.15 3.10 11.15
C ARG A 162 12.56 4.35 10.54
N ILE A 163 12.81 5.47 11.20
CA ILE A 163 12.34 6.80 10.82
C ILE A 163 12.97 7.23 9.48
N TYR A 164 12.29 8.15 8.80
CA TYR A 164 12.84 8.85 7.65
C TYR A 164 12.18 10.23 7.52
N GLY A 165 12.90 11.17 6.91
CA GLY A 165 12.41 12.50 6.59
C GLY A 165 11.85 12.56 5.17
N GLN A 166 10.69 13.20 5.00
CA GLN A 166 10.20 13.63 3.68
C GLN A 166 10.36 15.15 3.53
N PRO A 167 11.13 15.66 2.55
CA PRO A 167 11.33 17.09 2.40
C PRO A 167 10.02 17.86 2.13
N LYS A 168 9.70 18.83 2.99
CA LYS A 168 8.60 19.78 2.82
C LYS A 168 9.01 20.84 1.78
N ALA A 169 9.09 20.43 0.52
CA ALA A 169 9.56 21.23 -0.63
C ALA A 169 8.65 22.41 -1.05
N HIS A 170 7.91 22.94 -0.09
CA HIS A 170 7.00 24.08 -0.16
C HIS A 170 7.20 25.06 1.01
N LYS A 171 8.11 24.77 1.95
CA LYS A 171 8.54 25.67 3.02
C LYS A 171 10.01 26.06 2.80
N PRO A 172 10.43 27.29 3.18
CA PRO A 172 11.82 27.73 3.07
C PRO A 172 12.76 26.79 3.84
N ASN A 173 14.04 26.74 3.45
CA ASN A 173 15.08 25.89 4.01
C ASN A 173 14.85 24.37 3.90
N LEU A 174 13.80 23.91 3.21
CA LEU A 174 13.48 22.49 2.98
C LEU A 174 13.51 21.62 4.26
N PRO A 175 12.70 21.94 5.31
CA PRO A 175 12.60 21.11 6.51
C PRO A 175 11.98 19.74 6.18
N LEU A 176 12.29 18.73 6.99
CA LEU A 176 11.78 17.37 6.78
C LEU A 176 10.48 17.15 7.58
N ARG A 177 9.62 16.26 7.11
CA ARG A 177 8.55 15.64 7.91
C ARG A 177 9.05 14.28 8.42
N PRO A 178 9.15 14.04 9.74
CA PRO A 178 9.49 12.72 10.27
C PRO A 178 8.33 11.74 10.01
N VAL A 179 8.64 10.50 9.65
CA VAL A 179 7.66 9.43 9.47
C VAL A 179 8.21 8.11 10.02
N VAL A 180 7.48 7.45 10.92
CA VAL A 180 7.89 6.19 11.57
C VAL A 180 7.00 5.03 11.11
N PRO A 181 7.48 4.16 10.20
CA PRO A 181 6.65 3.10 9.61
C PRO A 181 6.49 1.91 10.56
N ASN A 182 5.57 2.00 11.52
CA ASN A 182 5.35 1.03 12.60
C ASN A 182 4.84 -0.37 12.17
N MET A 183 4.82 -0.68 10.87
CA MET A 183 4.39 -1.97 10.30
C MET A 183 5.16 -3.19 10.81
N THR A 184 6.35 -2.98 11.41
CA THR A 184 7.20 -4.03 11.99
C THR A 184 7.26 -3.98 13.53
N ALA A 185 6.62 -2.99 14.16
CA ALA A 185 6.58 -2.85 15.61
C ALA A 185 5.74 -3.97 16.25
N PRO A 186 6.05 -4.41 17.49
CA PRO A 186 5.27 -5.46 18.15
C PRO A 186 3.81 -5.09 18.39
N THR A 187 3.53 -3.83 18.74
CA THR A 187 2.19 -3.34 19.03
C THR A 187 1.31 -3.14 17.80
N TYR A 188 1.83 -3.24 16.58
CA TYR A 188 1.10 -2.84 15.36
C TYR A 188 -0.28 -3.48 15.19
N GLN A 189 -0.41 -4.77 15.50
CA GLN A 189 -1.70 -5.48 15.39
C GLN A 189 -2.63 -5.19 16.56
N LEU A 190 -2.08 -5.01 17.78
CA LEU A 190 -2.83 -4.60 18.96
C LEU A 190 -3.41 -3.19 18.80
N SER A 191 -2.59 -2.24 18.35
CA SER A 191 -3.01 -0.88 17.97
C SER A 191 -4.08 -0.88 16.87
N LYS A 192 -4.02 -1.82 15.91
CA LYS A 192 -5.09 -2.02 14.92
C LYS A 192 -6.40 -2.48 15.53
N TYR A 193 -6.33 -3.41 16.47
CA TYR A 193 -7.50 -3.96 17.14
C TYR A 193 -8.21 -2.90 18.00
N VAL A 194 -7.47 -2.15 18.81
CA VAL A 194 -7.97 -0.99 19.55
C VAL A 194 -8.59 0.05 18.59
N ALA A 195 -7.89 0.39 17.50
CA ALA A 195 -8.41 1.31 16.48
C ALA A 195 -9.71 0.82 15.82
N SER A 196 -9.89 -0.49 15.67
CA SER A 196 -11.14 -1.07 15.13
C SER A 196 -12.29 -1.08 16.12
N ILE A 197 -12.03 -1.01 17.44
CA ILE A 197 -13.06 -0.80 18.47
C ILE A 197 -13.45 0.69 18.48
N LEU A 198 -12.49 1.59 18.68
CA LEU A 198 -12.72 3.04 18.75
C LEU A 198 -13.36 3.65 17.49
N LYS A 199 -13.12 3.05 16.32
CA LYS A 199 -13.77 3.51 15.07
C LYS A 199 -15.27 3.19 15.00
N GLN A 200 -15.81 2.30 15.85
CA GLN A 200 -17.25 1.99 15.86
C GLN A 200 -18.05 3.02 16.66
N SER A 201 -17.45 3.67 17.66
CA SER A 201 -18.11 4.67 18.50
C SER A 201 -18.03 6.11 17.96
N SER A 202 -16.93 6.53 17.31
CA SER A 202 -16.84 7.91 16.78
C SER A 202 -17.80 8.15 15.61
N LYS A 203 -18.69 9.14 15.76
CA LYS A 203 -19.74 9.54 14.81
C LYS A 203 -19.88 11.07 14.75
N SER A 204 -18.78 11.77 14.44
CA SER A 204 -18.78 13.24 14.46
C SER A 204 -19.64 13.89 13.37
N GLN A 205 -20.59 14.74 13.77
CA GLN A 205 -21.38 15.58 12.86
C GLN A 205 -20.52 16.55 12.03
N HIS A 206 -19.34 16.90 12.53
CA HIS A 206 -18.43 17.87 11.92
C HIS A 206 -17.37 17.23 11.01
N ASN A 207 -17.17 15.91 11.04
CA ASN A 207 -16.23 15.24 10.15
C ASN A 207 -16.78 15.12 8.72
N ILE A 208 -15.90 15.35 7.74
CA ILE A 208 -16.13 15.01 6.32
C ILE A 208 -15.24 13.85 5.90
N THR A 209 -15.79 12.95 5.08
CA THR A 209 -15.12 11.73 4.63
C THR A 209 -14.23 11.97 3.41
N ASP A 210 -14.60 12.88 2.51
CA ASP A 210 -13.78 13.31 1.38
C ASP A 210 -14.19 14.69 0.81
N SER A 211 -13.44 15.15 -0.19
CA SER A 211 -13.67 16.43 -0.87
C SER A 211 -14.96 16.47 -1.70
N PHE A 212 -15.52 15.33 -2.11
CA PHE A 212 -16.79 15.29 -2.85
C PHE A 212 -17.97 15.50 -1.92
N GLU A 213 -17.90 15.02 -0.68
CA GLU A 213 -18.84 15.35 0.39
C GLU A 213 -18.80 16.85 0.70
N PHE A 214 -17.61 17.40 0.95
CA PHE A 214 -17.44 18.83 1.16
C PHE A 214 -18.02 19.68 0.01
N VAL A 215 -17.81 19.29 -1.25
CA VAL A 215 -18.38 20.00 -2.41
C VAL A 215 -19.91 19.95 -2.42
N ARG A 216 -20.55 18.82 -2.06
CA ARG A 216 -22.02 18.77 -1.93
C ARG A 216 -22.52 19.71 -0.83
N ASP A 217 -21.88 19.65 0.34
CA ASP A 217 -22.25 20.45 1.51
C ASP A 217 -22.13 21.96 1.23
N THR A 218 -21.11 22.40 0.49
CA THR A 218 -20.93 23.84 0.17
C THR A 218 -21.92 24.40 -0.86
N GLN A 219 -22.54 23.56 -1.71
CA GLN A 219 -23.41 24.03 -2.80
C GLN A 219 -24.72 24.68 -2.32
N THR A 220 -25.19 24.33 -1.13
CA THR A 220 -26.44 24.85 -0.54
C THR A 220 -26.21 26.06 0.36
N ILE A 221 -24.95 26.49 0.57
CA ILE A 221 -24.59 27.49 1.57
C ILE A 221 -24.41 28.86 0.92
N LYS A 222 -25.23 29.82 1.38
CA LYS A 222 -25.02 31.25 1.21
C LYS A 222 -24.46 31.81 2.53
N LEU A 223 -23.36 32.55 2.49
CA LEU A 223 -22.79 33.15 3.69
C LEU A 223 -23.51 34.45 4.07
N PRO A 224 -23.57 34.82 5.36
CA PRO A 224 -24.05 36.13 5.78
C PRO A 224 -23.05 37.24 5.38
N GLU A 225 -23.52 38.48 5.29
CA GLU A 225 -22.65 39.62 5.05
C GLU A 225 -21.64 39.81 6.19
N GLY A 226 -20.43 40.27 5.84
CA GLY A 226 -19.32 40.41 6.79
C GLY A 226 -18.58 39.10 7.15
N TYR A 227 -19.05 37.94 6.69
CA TYR A 227 -18.37 36.66 6.91
C TYR A 227 -17.26 36.40 5.89
N VAL A 228 -16.24 35.66 6.33
CA VAL A 228 -15.10 35.18 5.54
C VAL A 228 -14.88 33.69 5.80
N LEU A 229 -14.37 32.98 4.79
CA LEU A 229 -13.86 31.63 4.94
C LEU A 229 -12.48 31.64 5.62
N VAL A 230 -12.28 30.74 6.57
CA VAL A 230 -11.01 30.59 7.30
C VAL A 230 -10.69 29.11 7.44
N SER A 231 -9.45 28.71 7.14
CA SER A 231 -8.94 27.38 7.46
C SER A 231 -8.10 27.44 8.74
N PHE A 232 -8.33 26.53 9.67
CA PHE A 232 -7.45 26.33 10.83
C PHE A 232 -6.60 25.07 10.60
N ASP A 233 -5.27 25.20 10.62
CA ASP A 233 -4.29 24.11 10.58
C ASP A 233 -3.79 23.84 12.01
N VAL A 234 -3.75 22.57 12.44
CA VAL A 234 -3.23 22.20 13.77
C VAL A 234 -1.72 22.10 13.73
N VAL A 235 -1.04 22.82 14.62
CA VAL A 235 0.43 22.84 14.70
C VAL A 235 0.97 21.46 15.13
N SER A 236 1.29 20.64 14.15
CA SER A 236 1.91 19.31 14.30
C SER A 236 1.12 18.27 15.11
N LEU A 237 -0.23 18.39 15.16
CA LEU A 237 -1.22 17.50 15.80
C LEU A 237 -0.66 16.22 16.44
N PHE A 238 -0.23 15.24 15.63
CA PHE A 238 0.21 13.93 16.10
C PHE A 238 1.32 13.95 17.16
N THR A 239 2.30 14.85 17.10
CA THR A 239 3.38 14.95 18.10
C THR A 239 2.98 15.76 19.33
N ASN A 240 1.84 16.44 19.29
CA ASN A 240 1.44 17.42 20.30
C ASN A 240 0.26 16.97 21.19
N ILE A 241 -0.50 15.96 20.77
CA ILE A 241 -1.62 15.39 21.57
C ILE A 241 -1.10 14.81 22.91
N PRO A 242 -1.52 15.33 24.08
CA PRO A 242 -1.18 14.78 25.38
C PRO A 242 -1.80 13.39 25.63
N LYS A 243 -1.10 12.52 26.39
CA LYS A 243 -1.61 11.17 26.73
C LYS A 243 -2.81 11.23 27.67
N ASP A 244 -2.79 12.09 28.68
CA ASP A 244 -3.90 12.27 29.62
C ASP A 244 -5.16 12.78 28.91
N LEU A 245 -5.02 13.69 27.93
CA LEU A 245 -6.13 14.20 27.14
C LEU A 245 -6.80 13.07 26.31
N VAL A 246 -6.01 12.15 25.75
CA VAL A 246 -6.52 10.95 25.08
C VAL A 246 -7.29 10.06 26.06
N LEU A 247 -6.71 9.74 27.23
CA LEU A 247 -7.34 8.86 28.21
C LEU A 247 -8.64 9.46 28.76
N ARG A 248 -8.65 10.78 29.02
CA ARG A 248 -9.83 11.55 29.44
C ARG A 248 -10.98 11.44 28.43
N ASN A 249 -10.72 11.70 27.16
CA ASN A 249 -11.73 11.58 26.10
C ASN A 249 -12.23 10.12 25.93
N ILE A 250 -11.40 9.10 26.19
CA ILE A 250 -11.83 7.69 26.18
C ILE A 250 -12.73 7.36 27.37
N ILE A 251 -12.47 7.93 28.55
CA ILE A 251 -13.32 7.77 29.75
C ILE A 251 -14.67 8.47 29.53
N GLU A 252 -14.67 9.71 29.03
CA GLU A 252 -15.87 10.51 28.76
C GLU A 252 -16.80 9.82 27.74
N ASN A 253 -16.24 9.18 26.70
CA ASN A 253 -17.01 8.46 25.68
C ASN A 253 -17.12 6.95 25.94
N TRP A 254 -16.82 6.47 27.15
CA TRP A 254 -16.82 5.03 27.45
C TRP A 254 -18.20 4.36 27.34
N SER A 255 -19.28 5.14 27.49
CA SER A 255 -20.67 4.70 27.27
C SER A 255 -20.87 4.00 25.93
N ASP A 256 -20.17 4.47 24.90
CA ASP A 256 -20.35 4.08 23.50
C ASP A 256 -19.26 3.10 23.07
N ILE A 257 -18.03 3.28 23.59
CA ILE A 257 -16.89 2.38 23.32
C ILE A 257 -17.15 0.97 23.86
N LYS A 258 -17.81 0.85 25.02
CA LYS A 258 -18.13 -0.45 25.65
C LYS A 258 -19.07 -1.33 24.80
N GLU A 259 -19.86 -0.75 23.89
CA GLU A 259 -20.75 -1.53 23.01
C GLU A 259 -19.95 -2.29 21.94
N ALA A 260 -18.75 -1.81 21.61
CA ALA A 260 -17.87 -2.40 20.61
C ALA A 260 -16.82 -3.37 21.20
N THR A 261 -16.80 -3.62 22.53
CA THR A 261 -15.83 -4.53 23.14
C THR A 261 -16.25 -5.11 24.50
N ASN A 262 -15.88 -6.37 24.76
CA ASN A 262 -16.05 -7.01 26.07
C ASN A 262 -14.95 -6.58 27.08
N ILE A 263 -13.95 -5.80 26.66
CA ILE A 263 -12.83 -5.38 27.51
C ILE A 263 -13.31 -4.26 28.45
N ASN A 264 -13.04 -4.38 29.75
CA ASN A 264 -13.39 -3.34 30.72
C ASN A 264 -12.51 -2.08 30.59
N LEU A 265 -12.96 -0.97 31.17
CA LEU A 265 -12.31 0.33 31.04
C LEU A 265 -10.83 0.30 31.45
N ASP A 266 -10.51 -0.26 32.61
CA ASP A 266 -9.13 -0.27 33.15
C ASP A 266 -8.16 -1.02 32.24
N LEU A 267 -8.56 -2.21 31.76
CA LEU A 267 -7.74 -3.00 30.83
C LEU A 267 -7.68 -2.35 29.44
N PHE A 268 -8.74 -1.66 29.02
CA PHE A 268 -8.73 -0.92 27.76
C PHE A 268 -7.76 0.27 27.81
N LEU A 269 -7.77 1.05 28.90
CA LEU A 269 -6.83 2.14 29.15
C LEU A 269 -5.38 1.63 29.26
N GLU A 270 -5.13 0.52 29.97
CA GLU A 270 -3.81 -0.15 30.03
C GLU A 270 -3.28 -0.49 28.62
N ILE A 271 -4.15 -0.98 27.74
CA ILE A 271 -3.80 -1.34 26.35
C ILE A 271 -3.56 -0.10 25.49
N VAL A 272 -4.36 0.96 25.63
CA VAL A 272 -4.18 2.24 24.93
C VAL A 272 -2.87 2.91 25.35
N GLU A 273 -2.62 3.02 26.66
CA GLU A 273 -1.37 3.54 27.20
C GLU A 273 -0.17 2.73 26.71
N PHE A 274 -0.22 1.39 26.79
CA PHE A 274 0.85 0.55 26.27
C PHE A 274 1.08 0.76 24.76
N CYS A 275 0.04 1.03 23.97
CA CYS A 275 0.18 1.34 22.55
C CYS A 275 0.82 2.72 22.28
N LEU A 276 0.61 3.70 23.16
CA LEU A 276 1.23 5.03 23.10
C LEU A 276 2.71 4.96 23.55
N ASP A 277 2.98 4.40 24.72
CA ASP A 277 4.31 4.29 25.33
C ASP A 277 5.27 3.39 24.51
N SER A 278 4.74 2.50 23.66
CA SER A 278 5.53 1.64 22.76
C SER A 278 6.00 2.33 21.47
N SER A 279 6.18 3.65 21.51
CA SER A 279 6.57 4.47 20.34
C SER A 279 8.09 4.61 20.24
N TYR A 280 8.75 3.84 19.37
CA TYR A 280 10.21 3.83 19.25
C TYR A 280 10.70 3.57 17.81
N PHE A 281 11.93 3.95 17.52
CA PHE A 281 12.58 3.73 16.22
C PHE A 281 14.11 3.77 16.30
N CYS A 282 14.75 3.32 15.22
CA CYS A 282 16.18 3.47 14.97
C CYS A 282 16.43 4.55 13.90
N PHE A 283 17.51 5.32 14.09
CA PHE A 283 18.09 6.21 13.09
C PHE A 283 19.62 6.19 13.20
N ARG A 284 20.31 5.84 12.12
CA ARG A 284 21.79 5.76 12.04
C ARG A 284 22.41 4.89 13.14
N GLY A 285 21.75 3.78 13.46
CA GLY A 285 22.17 2.83 14.50
C GLY A 285 21.88 3.26 15.95
N LYS A 286 21.43 4.50 16.18
CA LYS A 286 20.93 4.95 17.50
C LYS A 286 19.44 4.64 17.64
N TYR A 287 19.01 4.25 18.84
CA TYR A 287 17.62 3.99 19.16
C TYR A 287 17.01 5.18 19.90
N TYR A 288 15.75 5.49 19.60
CA TYR A 288 15.00 6.61 20.16
C TYR A 288 13.61 6.11 20.60
N ILE A 289 13.12 6.62 21.72
CA ILE A 289 11.73 6.50 22.17
C ILE A 289 11.08 7.88 22.04
N GLN A 290 9.87 7.92 21.51
CA GLN A 290 9.02 9.12 21.51
C GLN A 290 8.36 9.23 22.89
N THR A 291 8.67 10.31 23.62
CA THR A 291 8.23 10.55 25.00
C THR A 291 6.93 11.32 25.11
N PHE A 292 6.54 12.04 24.05
CA PHE A 292 5.34 12.88 24.01
C PHE A 292 4.62 12.78 22.66
N GLY A 293 3.32 13.04 22.65
CA GLY A 293 2.48 12.84 21.46
C GLY A 293 2.21 11.38 21.13
N THR A 294 1.69 11.17 19.93
CA THR A 294 1.39 9.85 19.35
C THR A 294 2.31 9.57 18.15
N ALA A 295 2.62 8.31 17.86
CA ALA A 295 3.58 7.97 16.81
C ALA A 295 3.02 8.14 15.38
N MET A 296 3.65 9.03 14.59
CA MET A 296 3.34 9.23 13.15
C MET A 296 3.59 7.95 12.32
N GLY A 297 2.55 7.12 12.19
CA GLY A 297 2.58 5.83 11.49
C GLY A 297 2.05 4.65 12.31
N SER A 298 1.68 4.86 13.59
CA SER A 298 0.78 3.94 14.30
C SER A 298 -0.60 3.92 13.64
N PRO A 299 -1.28 2.76 13.54
CA PRO A 299 -2.64 2.68 13.04
C PRO A 299 -3.69 3.22 14.04
N LEU A 300 -3.30 3.42 15.30
CA LEU A 300 -4.17 3.94 16.36
C LEU A 300 -4.17 5.47 16.43
N SER A 301 -3.02 6.12 16.16
CA SER A 301 -2.84 7.57 16.22
C SER A 301 -3.92 8.40 15.47
N PRO A 302 -4.35 8.05 14.25
CA PRO A 302 -5.41 8.81 13.57
C PRO A 302 -6.75 8.80 14.30
N ILE A 303 -7.10 7.69 14.97
CA ILE A 303 -8.37 7.56 15.69
C ILE A 303 -8.32 8.31 17.03
N LEU A 304 -7.18 8.25 17.74
CA LEU A 304 -6.98 9.03 18.97
C LEU A 304 -6.96 10.54 18.70
N ALA A 305 -6.36 10.96 17.58
CA ALA A 305 -6.38 12.34 17.14
C ALA A 305 -7.80 12.80 16.77
N ASP A 306 -8.59 11.96 16.11
CA ASP A 306 -9.99 12.27 15.77
C ASP A 306 -10.84 12.46 17.03
N ILE A 307 -10.73 11.54 17.99
CA ILE A 307 -11.41 11.58 19.30
C ILE A 307 -11.06 12.85 20.10
N VAL A 308 -9.76 13.20 20.19
CA VAL A 308 -9.33 14.41 20.91
C VAL A 308 -9.81 15.69 20.22
N MET A 309 -9.80 15.71 18.88
CA MET A 309 -10.32 16.84 18.12
C MET A 309 -11.85 16.95 18.21
N GLU A 310 -12.57 15.85 18.41
CA GLU A 310 -14.01 15.80 18.65
C GLU A 310 -14.37 16.37 20.04
N GLY A 311 -13.69 15.96 21.10
CA GLY A 311 -13.86 16.55 22.44
C GLY A 311 -13.47 18.04 22.51
N LEU A 312 -12.44 18.44 21.77
CA LEU A 312 -12.10 19.86 21.58
C LEU A 312 -13.25 20.61 20.91
N LEU A 313 -13.75 20.13 19.76
CA LEU A 313 -14.84 20.79 19.03
C LEU A 313 -16.10 20.94 19.88
N ASN A 314 -16.47 19.89 20.62
CA ASN A 314 -17.61 19.93 21.55
C ASN A 314 -17.42 20.97 22.66
N THR A 315 -16.19 21.19 23.13
CA THR A 315 -15.88 22.18 24.18
C THR A 315 -15.83 23.61 23.64
N VAL A 316 -15.13 23.86 22.53
CA VAL A 316 -14.94 25.23 22.00
C VAL A 316 -16.23 25.79 21.40
N LYS A 317 -17.07 24.94 20.80
CA LYS A 317 -18.37 25.31 20.23
C LYS A 317 -19.33 25.92 21.28
N LEU A 318 -19.20 25.54 22.55
CA LEU A 318 -19.97 26.11 23.66
C LEU A 318 -19.45 27.50 24.12
N ARG A 319 -18.25 27.91 23.69
CA ARG A 319 -17.61 29.18 24.05
C ARG A 319 -17.74 30.25 22.95
N ILE A 320 -18.01 29.85 21.70
CA ILE A 320 -18.10 30.77 20.55
C ILE A 320 -19.49 31.42 20.53
N GLN A 321 -19.52 32.76 20.53
CA GLN A 321 -20.75 33.54 20.67
C GLN A 321 -21.37 33.98 19.33
N CYS A 322 -20.70 33.74 18.20
CA CYS A 322 -21.21 34.03 16.86
C CYS A 322 -21.77 32.77 16.17
N PRO A 323 -22.76 32.91 15.27
CA PRO A 323 -23.14 31.83 14.36
C PRO A 323 -21.94 31.32 13.55
N ILE A 324 -21.93 30.03 13.23
CA ILE A 324 -20.89 29.39 12.42
C ILE A 324 -21.55 28.63 11.26
N PRO A 325 -21.79 29.26 10.09
CA PRO A 325 -22.49 28.64 8.95
C PRO A 325 -21.77 27.41 8.36
N ILE A 326 -20.45 27.37 8.47
CA ILE A 326 -19.61 26.23 8.06
C ILE A 326 -18.70 25.90 9.24
N LEU A 327 -18.77 24.66 9.74
CA LEU A 327 -17.77 24.07 10.62
C LEU A 327 -17.58 22.61 10.21
N LYS A 328 -16.50 22.33 9.47
CA LYS A 328 -16.19 21.01 8.92
C LYS A 328 -14.72 20.66 9.17
N LYS A 329 -14.44 19.40 9.53
CA LYS A 329 -13.12 18.87 9.88
C LYS A 329 -12.73 17.70 8.96
N PHE A 330 -11.49 17.70 8.49
CA PHE A 330 -10.86 16.59 7.79
C PHE A 330 -9.50 16.28 8.43
N VAL A 331 -9.49 15.34 9.38
CA VAL A 331 -8.29 14.95 10.16
C VAL A 331 -7.66 16.16 10.88
N ASP A 332 -6.58 16.73 10.33
CA ASP A 332 -5.83 17.89 10.81
C ASP A 332 -6.29 19.23 10.21
N ASP A 333 -6.95 19.23 9.05
CA ASP A 333 -7.48 20.44 8.39
C ASP A 333 -8.91 20.77 8.92
N LEU A 334 -9.13 22.01 9.39
CA LEU A 334 -10.46 22.56 9.72
C LEU A 334 -10.83 23.68 8.74
N ILE A 335 -12.12 23.81 8.42
CA ILE A 335 -12.67 24.98 7.73
C ILE A 335 -13.88 25.55 8.47
N LEU A 336 -13.86 26.87 8.62
CA LEU A 336 -14.87 27.67 9.29
C LEU A 336 -15.36 28.80 8.36
N ALA A 337 -16.58 29.26 8.59
CA ALA A 337 -17.05 30.58 8.13
C ALA A 337 -17.35 31.43 9.36
N LEU A 338 -16.70 32.59 9.48
CA LEU A 338 -16.73 33.45 10.67
C LEU A 338 -16.91 34.92 10.28
N PRO A 339 -17.49 35.77 11.16
CA PRO A 339 -17.39 37.23 11.02
C PRO A 339 -15.93 37.67 10.94
N LYS A 340 -15.59 38.60 10.03
CA LYS A 340 -14.22 39.03 9.75
C LYS A 340 -13.48 39.59 10.98
N ASP A 341 -14.21 40.19 11.92
CA ASP A 341 -13.71 40.71 13.19
C ASP A 341 -13.49 39.62 14.26
N GLN A 342 -14.25 38.52 14.23
CA GLN A 342 -14.21 37.47 15.25
C GLN A 342 -13.17 36.37 14.99
N VAL A 343 -12.46 36.41 13.85
CA VAL A 343 -11.51 35.36 13.46
C VAL A 343 -10.43 35.13 14.53
N GLN A 344 -9.88 36.20 15.11
CA GLN A 344 -8.87 36.09 16.17
C GLN A 344 -9.49 35.60 17.49
N THR A 345 -10.65 36.14 17.90
CA THR A 345 -11.39 35.71 19.09
C THR A 345 -11.64 34.20 19.08
N VAL A 346 -12.07 33.65 17.94
CA VAL A 346 -12.32 32.22 17.78
C VAL A 346 -11.02 31.42 17.76
N LEU A 347 -9.95 31.91 17.13
CA LEU A 347 -8.63 31.27 17.18
C LEU A 347 -8.08 31.19 18.62
N ASP A 348 -8.26 32.23 19.42
CA ASP A 348 -7.85 32.29 20.82
C ASP A 348 -8.68 31.34 21.70
N ILE A 349 -9.99 31.18 21.41
CA ILE A 349 -10.85 30.17 22.06
C ILE A 349 -10.37 28.75 21.76
N PHE A 350 -9.91 28.46 20.54
CA PHE A 350 -9.31 27.18 20.16
C PHE A 350 -7.96 26.94 20.85
N ASN A 351 -7.06 27.93 20.82
CA ASN A 351 -5.75 27.87 21.47
C ASN A 351 -5.84 27.81 23.00
N GLY A 352 -6.94 28.32 23.60
CA GLY A 352 -7.28 28.22 25.02
C GLY A 352 -7.94 26.89 25.44
N TYR A 353 -7.84 25.83 24.63
CA TYR A 353 -8.27 24.48 25.01
C TYR A 353 -7.16 23.68 25.71
N ASP A 354 -5.95 23.63 25.13
CA ASP A 354 -4.79 22.91 25.66
C ASP A 354 -3.47 23.56 25.17
N PRO A 355 -2.46 23.75 26.04
CA PRO A 355 -1.24 24.49 25.69
C PRO A 355 -0.34 23.82 24.63
N HIS A 356 -0.51 22.52 24.37
CA HIS A 356 0.22 21.81 23.31
C HIS A 356 -0.57 21.75 22.00
N LEU A 357 -1.89 21.73 22.07
CA LEU A 357 -2.80 21.63 20.91
C LEU A 357 -3.15 23.01 20.33
N GLN A 358 -2.18 23.60 19.65
CA GLN A 358 -2.25 24.97 19.10
C GLN A 358 -2.58 25.00 17.59
N PHE A 359 -3.18 26.11 17.14
CA PHE A 359 -3.76 26.30 15.82
C PHE A 359 -3.20 27.54 15.11
N THR A 360 -3.19 27.52 13.78
CA THR A 360 -2.92 28.70 12.93
C THR A 360 -4.03 28.91 11.91
N ALA A 361 -4.44 30.16 11.69
CA ALA A 361 -5.49 30.53 10.74
C ALA A 361 -4.95 30.99 9.38
N GLU A 362 -5.44 30.41 8.28
CA GLU A 362 -5.33 30.94 6.91
C GLU A 362 -6.72 31.48 6.49
N THR A 363 -6.87 32.81 6.40
CA THR A 363 -8.10 33.46 5.91
C THR A 363 -8.10 33.53 4.38
N GLU A 364 -9.29 33.58 3.76
CA GLU A 364 -9.42 33.76 2.30
C GLU A 364 -8.69 35.00 1.75
N VAL A 365 -8.16 34.88 0.53
CA VAL A 365 -7.49 35.95 -0.23
C VAL A 365 -8.15 36.04 -1.61
N ASP A 366 -8.45 37.24 -2.08
CA ASP A 366 -9.22 37.49 -3.32
C ASP A 366 -10.54 36.70 -3.39
N ASN A 367 -11.24 36.65 -2.25
CA ASN A 367 -12.43 35.85 -1.96
C ASN A 367 -12.26 34.32 -2.19
N LYS A 368 -11.03 33.80 -2.07
CA LYS A 368 -10.71 32.38 -2.33
C LYS A 368 -9.93 31.73 -1.20
N LEU A 369 -10.25 30.47 -0.93
CA LEU A 369 -9.58 29.64 0.07
C LEU A 369 -9.34 28.22 -0.47
N PRO A 370 -8.10 27.71 -0.49
CA PRO A 370 -7.82 26.34 -0.89
C PRO A 370 -8.02 25.35 0.26
N PHE A 371 -8.95 24.41 0.12
CA PHE A 371 -9.24 23.39 1.13
C PHE A 371 -9.22 21.99 0.49
N LEU A 372 -8.51 21.03 1.09
CA LEU A 372 -8.28 19.70 0.54
C LEU A 372 -7.76 19.71 -0.93
N ASP A 373 -8.60 19.26 -1.87
CA ASP A 373 -8.37 19.21 -3.32
C ASP A 373 -9.22 20.26 -4.09
N THR A 374 -9.84 21.22 -3.40
CA THR A 374 -10.63 22.30 -4.02
C THR A 374 -10.06 23.69 -3.74
N LEU A 375 -10.39 24.63 -4.62
CA LEU A 375 -10.32 26.06 -4.37
C LEU A 375 -11.75 26.56 -4.27
N ILE A 376 -12.13 27.02 -3.09
CA ILE A 376 -13.42 27.65 -2.85
C ILE A 376 -13.32 29.10 -3.33
N THR A 377 -14.37 29.59 -3.98
CA THR A 377 -14.53 31.00 -4.37
C THR A 377 -15.86 31.50 -3.82
N ARG A 378 -15.81 32.55 -3.01
CA ARG A 378 -16.99 33.29 -2.52
C ARG A 378 -17.33 34.38 -3.53
N HIS A 379 -18.58 34.40 -3.99
CA HIS A 379 -19.09 35.38 -4.96
C HIS A 379 -19.62 36.62 -4.24
N GLU A 380 -19.88 37.68 -5.01
CA GLU A 380 -20.43 38.95 -4.49
C GLU A 380 -21.81 38.77 -3.85
N ASP A 381 -22.60 37.83 -4.38
CA ASP A 381 -23.89 37.40 -3.82
C ASP A 381 -23.77 36.50 -2.57
N GLN A 382 -22.56 36.28 -2.06
CA GLN A 382 -22.23 35.39 -0.93
C GLN A 382 -22.48 33.90 -1.16
N THR A 383 -22.72 33.45 -2.39
CA THR A 383 -22.71 32.01 -2.73
C THR A 383 -21.29 31.48 -2.85
N LEU A 384 -21.13 30.16 -2.74
CA LEU A 384 -19.84 29.47 -2.87
C LEU A 384 -19.79 28.62 -4.13
N SER A 385 -18.75 28.80 -4.95
CA SER A 385 -18.36 27.81 -5.95
C SER A 385 -17.04 27.13 -5.59
N THR A 386 -16.81 25.95 -6.16
CA THR A 386 -15.55 25.22 -6.02
C THR A 386 -15.01 24.83 -7.39
N CYS A 387 -13.68 24.71 -7.48
CA CYS A 387 -13.00 24.07 -8.62
C CYS A 387 -11.86 23.17 -8.14
N TRP A 388 -11.49 22.16 -8.95
CA TRP A 388 -10.38 21.28 -8.60
C TRP A 388 -9.05 22.06 -8.49
N TYR A 389 -8.36 21.89 -7.37
CA TYR A 389 -7.14 22.60 -7.03
C TYR A 389 -5.92 21.68 -6.93
N SER A 390 -4.76 22.24 -7.21
CA SER A 390 -3.47 21.65 -6.89
C SER A 390 -2.50 22.74 -6.46
N LYS A 391 -1.88 22.57 -5.29
CA LYS A 391 -0.88 23.53 -4.77
C LYS A 391 0.23 23.74 -5.83
N PRO A 392 0.76 24.96 -6.07
CA PRO A 392 1.72 25.23 -7.15
C PRO A 392 2.98 24.34 -7.17
N ILE A 393 3.36 23.81 -6.01
CA ILE A 393 4.44 22.81 -5.82
C ILE A 393 4.08 21.39 -6.29
N ALA A 394 2.90 21.16 -6.87
CA ALA A 394 2.55 19.90 -7.54
C ALA A 394 3.51 19.63 -8.71
N SER A 395 3.76 18.35 -8.99
CA SER A 395 4.59 17.90 -10.12
C SER A 395 3.78 17.49 -11.36
N GLY A 396 2.45 17.60 -11.31
CA GLY A 396 1.53 17.08 -12.33
C GLY A 396 1.65 15.57 -12.64
N ARG A 397 2.27 14.77 -11.75
CA ARG A 397 2.56 13.35 -12.03
C ARG A 397 1.41 12.43 -11.69
N LEU A 398 0.87 11.80 -12.72
CA LEU A 398 0.01 10.62 -12.69
C LEU A 398 0.83 9.37 -13.01
N LEU A 399 0.17 8.23 -13.24
CA LEU A 399 0.84 7.05 -13.78
C LEU A 399 1.16 7.29 -15.26
N ASN A 400 2.45 7.40 -15.59
CA ASN A 400 2.87 7.65 -16.98
C ASN A 400 2.42 6.52 -17.94
N PHE A 401 1.96 6.88 -19.13
CA PHE A 401 1.38 5.93 -20.08
C PHE A 401 2.36 4.84 -20.56
N HIS A 402 3.66 5.14 -20.64
CA HIS A 402 4.70 4.18 -21.03
C HIS A 402 5.12 3.23 -19.91
N SER A 403 4.51 3.32 -18.72
CA SER A 403 4.82 2.41 -17.61
C SER A 403 4.37 0.98 -17.89
N PHE A 404 5.17 0.01 -17.43
CA PHE A 404 4.93 -1.44 -17.54
C PHE A 404 3.87 -1.93 -16.53
N HIS A 405 2.71 -1.28 -16.55
CA HIS A 405 1.49 -1.61 -15.82
C HIS A 405 0.39 -2.06 -16.80
N PRO A 406 -0.66 -2.78 -16.36
CA PRO A 406 -1.82 -3.11 -17.20
C PRO A 406 -2.40 -1.87 -17.87
N THR A 407 -2.76 -1.96 -19.16
CA THR A 407 -3.34 -0.83 -19.91
C THR A 407 -4.64 -0.32 -19.26
N LEU A 408 -5.46 -1.23 -18.72
CA LEU A 408 -6.67 -0.88 -17.95
C LEU A 408 -6.34 -0.01 -16.72
N MET A 409 -5.28 -0.34 -15.97
CA MET A 409 -4.86 0.47 -14.81
C MET A 409 -4.45 1.89 -15.25
N LYS A 410 -3.80 2.02 -16.40
CA LYS A 410 -3.41 3.33 -16.96
C LYS A 410 -4.62 4.12 -17.42
N ILE A 411 -5.59 3.49 -18.08
CA ILE A 411 -6.88 4.10 -18.46
C ILE A 411 -7.63 4.56 -17.21
N ASN A 412 -7.81 3.69 -16.21
CA ASN A 412 -8.53 4.02 -14.98
C ASN A 412 -7.90 5.19 -14.20
N VAL A 413 -6.56 5.34 -14.23
CA VAL A 413 -5.90 6.53 -13.65
C VAL A 413 -6.26 7.82 -14.39
N ALA A 414 -6.44 7.79 -15.71
CA ALA A 414 -6.89 8.94 -16.48
C ALA A 414 -8.39 9.20 -16.28
N THR A 415 -9.24 8.17 -16.33
CA THR A 415 -10.69 8.30 -16.10
C THR A 415 -10.99 8.83 -14.69
N ASN A 416 -10.35 8.28 -13.66
CA ASN A 416 -10.56 8.74 -12.28
C ASN A 416 -10.02 10.15 -12.05
N TYR A 417 -8.96 10.57 -12.77
CA TYR A 417 -8.50 11.96 -12.76
C TYR A 417 -9.54 12.89 -13.42
N ILE A 418 -10.05 12.55 -14.60
CA ILE A 418 -11.10 13.32 -15.31
C ILE A 418 -12.35 13.45 -14.43
N ASN A 419 -12.87 12.33 -13.94
CA ASN A 419 -14.08 12.30 -13.13
C ASN A 419 -13.92 13.09 -11.82
N ARG A 420 -12.74 13.01 -11.15
CA ARG A 420 -12.43 13.82 -9.96
C ARG A 420 -12.40 15.32 -10.26
N VAL A 421 -11.77 15.71 -11.37
CA VAL A 421 -11.68 17.13 -11.75
C VAL A 421 -13.07 17.72 -12.06
N ILE A 422 -13.93 16.96 -12.74
CA ILE A 422 -15.32 17.36 -13.03
C ILE A 422 -16.14 17.43 -11.74
N ALA A 423 -16.16 16.37 -10.93
CA ALA A 423 -17.00 16.30 -9.73
C ALA A 423 -16.55 17.20 -8.56
N LEU A 424 -15.39 17.85 -8.67
CA LEU A 424 -14.89 18.88 -7.74
C LEU A 424 -14.96 20.30 -8.34
N THR A 425 -15.70 20.50 -9.44
CA THR A 425 -15.87 21.81 -10.09
C THR A 425 -17.34 22.12 -10.32
N THR A 426 -17.86 23.17 -9.67
CA THR A 426 -19.29 23.54 -9.76
C THR A 426 -19.57 24.59 -10.83
N ASN A 427 -18.72 25.61 -10.96
CA ASN A 427 -18.80 26.59 -12.05
C ASN A 427 -17.89 26.13 -13.21
N ILE A 428 -18.49 25.48 -14.22
CA ILE A 428 -17.75 24.72 -15.25
C ILE A 428 -17.62 25.50 -16.56
N ASN A 429 -16.48 26.17 -16.76
CA ASN A 429 -16.04 26.52 -18.11
C ASN A 429 -15.54 25.23 -18.83
N TRP A 430 -16.44 24.54 -19.50
CA TRP A 430 -16.16 23.24 -20.15
C TRP A 430 -14.98 23.28 -21.12
N ASN A 431 -14.79 24.37 -21.85
CA ASN A 431 -13.72 24.47 -22.87
C ASN A 431 -12.35 24.61 -22.21
N HIS A 432 -12.22 25.50 -21.22
CA HIS A 432 -11.00 25.62 -20.42
C HIS A 432 -10.70 24.32 -19.65
N LEU A 433 -11.72 23.70 -19.04
CA LEU A 433 -11.56 22.47 -18.27
C LEU A 433 -11.06 21.30 -19.16
N LYS A 434 -11.67 21.09 -20.33
CA LYS A 434 -11.23 20.11 -21.34
C LYS A 434 -9.76 20.35 -21.73
N GLN A 435 -9.37 21.61 -22.00
CA GLN A 435 -8.01 21.97 -22.40
C GLN A 435 -6.98 21.68 -21.29
N THR A 436 -7.27 22.11 -20.06
CA THR A 436 -6.40 21.90 -18.88
C THR A 436 -6.22 20.41 -18.57
N ILE A 437 -7.29 19.62 -18.60
CA ILE A 437 -7.23 18.16 -18.44
C ILE A 437 -6.40 17.51 -19.57
N PHE A 438 -6.63 17.91 -20.82
CA PHE A 438 -5.92 17.36 -21.98
C PHE A 438 -4.41 17.62 -21.87
N GLN A 439 -4.00 18.85 -21.57
CA GLN A 439 -2.59 19.20 -21.36
C GLN A 439 -1.97 18.38 -20.22
N HIS A 440 -2.67 18.23 -19.09
CA HIS A 440 -2.17 17.46 -17.94
C HIS A 440 -1.97 15.97 -18.26
N LEU A 441 -2.87 15.36 -19.02
CA LEU A 441 -2.73 13.97 -19.47
C LEU A 441 -1.65 13.81 -20.56
N ARG A 442 -1.51 14.76 -21.49
CA ARG A 442 -0.41 14.79 -22.48
C ARG A 442 0.96 14.90 -21.81
N ARG A 443 1.11 15.71 -20.74
CA ARG A 443 2.33 15.78 -19.90
C ARG A 443 2.67 14.45 -19.21
N ASN A 444 1.72 13.52 -19.10
CA ASN A 444 1.92 12.15 -18.60
C ASN A 444 2.03 11.09 -19.73
N ASN A 445 2.28 11.55 -20.96
CA ASN A 445 2.43 10.77 -22.20
C ASN A 445 1.18 10.00 -22.67
N TYR A 446 -0.03 10.33 -22.21
CA TYR A 446 -1.25 9.68 -22.71
C TYR A 446 -1.49 10.04 -24.19
N PRO A 447 -1.87 9.09 -25.07
CA PRO A 447 -2.16 9.37 -26.47
C PRO A 447 -3.38 10.29 -26.64
N SER A 448 -3.31 11.28 -27.53
CA SER A 448 -4.39 12.27 -27.74
C SER A 448 -5.75 11.62 -28.04
N ALA A 449 -5.78 10.60 -28.91
CA ALA A 449 -6.99 9.85 -29.24
C ALA A 449 -7.59 9.09 -28.04
N LEU A 450 -6.77 8.65 -27.08
CA LEU A 450 -7.24 8.02 -25.84
C LEU A 450 -7.82 9.07 -24.88
N ILE A 451 -7.16 10.23 -24.76
CA ILE A 451 -7.64 11.33 -23.91
C ILE A 451 -9.02 11.82 -24.41
N ASN A 452 -9.14 12.09 -25.70
CA ASN A 452 -10.40 12.55 -26.30
C ASN A 452 -11.51 11.50 -26.14
N ARG A 453 -11.20 10.21 -26.30
CA ARG A 453 -12.17 9.12 -26.07
C ARG A 453 -12.68 9.12 -24.62
N ILE A 454 -11.81 9.25 -23.62
CA ILE A 454 -12.24 9.24 -22.22
C ILE A 454 -13.03 10.52 -21.90
N LEU A 455 -12.58 11.70 -22.35
CA LEU A 455 -13.33 12.95 -22.20
C LEU A 455 -14.76 12.87 -22.78
N ASN A 456 -14.91 12.28 -23.97
CA ASN A 456 -16.21 12.12 -24.63
C ASN A 456 -17.12 11.05 -23.98
N HIS A 457 -16.62 10.26 -23.03
CA HIS A 457 -17.42 9.35 -22.19
C HIS A 457 -17.69 9.92 -20.79
N SER A 458 -16.79 10.74 -20.24
CA SER A 458 -16.93 11.34 -18.90
C SER A 458 -17.77 12.62 -18.86
N ILE A 459 -18.09 13.23 -20.01
CA ILE A 459 -18.88 14.47 -20.10
C ILE A 459 -20.29 14.16 -20.62
N PRO A 460 -21.37 14.60 -19.95
CA PRO A 460 -22.74 14.44 -20.43
C PRO A 460 -22.96 15.07 -21.81
N ARG A 461 -23.73 14.41 -22.68
CA ARG A 461 -23.95 14.88 -24.06
C ARG A 461 -24.87 16.12 -24.16
N ASN A 462 -25.76 16.33 -23.19
CA ASN A 462 -26.90 17.25 -23.31
C ASN A 462 -26.60 18.69 -22.83
N GLN A 463 -25.44 19.25 -23.17
CA GLN A 463 -25.09 20.67 -22.89
C GLN A 463 -24.38 21.37 -24.06
N HIS A 464 -24.54 20.88 -25.29
CA HIS A 464 -23.95 21.49 -26.50
C HIS A 464 -25.00 21.88 -27.55
N HIS A 465 -25.86 22.84 -27.23
CA HIS A 465 -26.56 23.67 -28.21
C HIS A 465 -26.87 25.06 -27.61
N PRO A 466 -26.38 26.16 -28.20
CA PRO A 466 -27.06 27.45 -28.12
C PRO A 466 -28.39 27.35 -28.86
N GLN A 467 -29.47 27.90 -28.30
CA GLN A 467 -30.73 28.06 -29.03
C GLN A 467 -30.57 29.19 -30.05
N PHE A 468 -30.43 28.83 -31.32
CA PHE A 468 -30.78 29.73 -32.42
C PHE A 468 -32.22 29.40 -32.82
N ALA A 469 -33.12 30.37 -32.65
CA ALA A 469 -34.49 30.25 -33.13
C ALA A 469 -34.52 30.25 -34.67
N PRO A 470 -35.34 29.40 -35.32
CA PRO A 470 -35.62 29.56 -36.75
C PRO A 470 -36.37 30.87 -37.01
N PRO A 471 -36.15 31.56 -38.14
CA PRO A 471 -37.05 32.62 -38.59
C PRO A 471 -38.40 32.03 -39.03
N PRO A 472 -39.49 32.82 -39.02
CA PRO A 472 -40.79 32.38 -39.52
C PRO A 472 -40.80 32.26 -41.04
N SER A 473 -41.63 31.36 -41.55
CA SER A 473 -42.01 31.24 -42.96
C SER A 473 -43.49 30.90 -43.05
N GLU A 474 -44.25 31.69 -43.80
CA GLU A 474 -45.68 31.49 -44.02
C GLU A 474 -45.95 30.54 -45.22
N ASP A 475 -47.24 30.39 -45.54
CA ASP A 475 -47.84 29.74 -46.72
C ASP A 475 -47.99 28.21 -46.78
N SER A 476 -49.00 27.80 -47.56
CA SER A 476 -49.67 26.50 -47.70
C SER A 476 -50.45 26.50 -49.04
N PRO A 477 -51.16 25.43 -49.52
CA PRO A 477 -51.38 24.07 -49.00
C PRO A 477 -50.80 23.00 -49.99
N THR A 478 -51.33 21.81 -50.39
CA THR A 478 -52.66 21.14 -50.30
C THR A 478 -52.60 19.63 -50.62
N ALA A 479 -53.63 18.90 -50.17
CA ALA A 479 -54.31 17.75 -50.80
C ALA A 479 -53.65 16.35 -50.98
N ALA A 480 -54.27 15.36 -50.29
CA ALA A 480 -54.67 14.01 -50.75
C ALA A 480 -53.60 12.93 -51.10
N SER A 481 -53.84 11.61 -50.95
CA SER A 481 -54.81 10.77 -50.20
C SER A 481 -54.39 9.27 -50.29
N SER A 482 -55.16 8.33 -49.70
CA SER A 482 -54.95 6.85 -49.58
C SER A 482 -53.91 6.43 -48.51
N GLU A 483 -54.18 5.63 -47.46
CA GLU A 483 -55.08 4.48 -47.18
C GLU A 483 -54.64 3.17 -47.90
N HIS A 484 -54.59 1.96 -47.31
CA HIS A 484 -55.09 1.33 -46.05
C HIS A 484 -53.88 0.69 -45.24
N ASP A 485 -53.91 -0.22 -44.24
CA ASP A 485 -54.94 -1.10 -43.61
C ASP A 485 -54.57 -1.57 -42.16
N ALA A 486 -55.43 -2.35 -41.48
CA ALA A 486 -55.16 -3.15 -40.25
C ALA A 486 -56.08 -4.40 -40.17
N PRO A 487 -55.87 -5.42 -39.29
CA PRO A 487 -56.64 -5.45 -38.01
C PRO A 487 -56.01 -6.28 -36.84
N THR A 488 -56.78 -6.51 -35.77
CA THR A 488 -56.40 -7.16 -34.48
C THR A 488 -57.24 -8.40 -34.10
N ASN A 489 -56.65 -9.31 -33.28
CA ASN A 489 -57.17 -10.21 -32.22
C ASN A 489 -58.70 -10.53 -32.13
N PRO A 490 -59.13 -11.77 -31.77
CA PRO A 490 -59.29 -12.17 -30.35
C PRO A 490 -59.05 -13.71 -30.06
N PRO A 491 -59.68 -14.43 -29.08
CA PRO A 491 -59.04 -14.75 -27.78
C PRO A 491 -59.23 -16.22 -27.26
N THR A 492 -59.18 -16.42 -25.92
CA THR A 492 -59.57 -17.58 -25.05
C THR A 492 -58.45 -18.47 -24.46
N ASP A 493 -58.81 -19.27 -23.46
CA ASP A 493 -58.03 -19.51 -22.23
C ASP A 493 -57.63 -20.98 -21.94
N ASP A 494 -56.97 -21.17 -20.79
CA ASP A 494 -56.78 -22.41 -19.99
C ASP A 494 -55.94 -23.59 -20.55
N HIS A 495 -54.76 -23.78 -19.94
CA HIS A 495 -54.63 -24.87 -18.94
C HIS A 495 -53.35 -24.80 -18.07
N ASN A 496 -53.40 -25.47 -16.91
CA ASN A 496 -52.34 -25.54 -15.90
C ASN A 496 -51.00 -26.11 -16.41
N THR A 497 -49.87 -25.57 -15.93
CA THR A 497 -48.65 -26.36 -15.65
C THR A 497 -47.91 -25.80 -14.43
N GLN A 498 -47.26 -26.68 -13.67
CA GLN A 498 -46.83 -26.47 -12.29
C GLN A 498 -45.65 -25.50 -12.09
N THR A 499 -45.59 -24.89 -10.90
CA THR A 499 -44.60 -23.91 -10.47
C THR A 499 -43.19 -24.52 -10.31
N ALA A 500 -42.28 -24.22 -11.23
CA ALA A 500 -40.85 -24.51 -11.07
C ALA A 500 -40.17 -23.36 -10.29
N ILE A 501 -39.88 -23.58 -9.00
CA ILE A 501 -39.18 -22.60 -8.15
C ILE A 501 -37.74 -22.40 -8.66
N GLN A 502 -37.47 -21.25 -9.28
CA GLN A 502 -36.12 -20.87 -9.68
C GLN A 502 -35.30 -20.46 -8.44
N ASN A 503 -34.56 -21.41 -7.88
CA ASN A 503 -33.50 -21.11 -6.92
C ASN A 503 -32.43 -20.22 -7.57
N SER A 504 -32.50 -18.92 -7.31
CA SER A 504 -31.46 -17.98 -7.70
C SER A 504 -30.18 -18.28 -6.90
N PRO A 505 -29.02 -18.49 -7.55
CA PRO A 505 -27.79 -18.83 -6.84
C PRO A 505 -27.34 -17.63 -6.01
N THR A 506 -27.10 -17.85 -4.72
CA THR A 506 -26.56 -16.83 -3.82
C THR A 506 -25.22 -16.31 -4.34
N PRO A 507 -24.92 -15.00 -4.20
CA PRO A 507 -23.67 -14.44 -4.73
C PRO A 507 -22.45 -15.09 -4.07
N THR A 508 -21.69 -15.86 -4.85
CA THR A 508 -20.44 -16.48 -4.36
C THR A 508 -19.42 -15.40 -4.05
N GLU A 509 -18.97 -15.35 -2.80
CA GLU A 509 -18.06 -14.29 -2.32
C GLU A 509 -16.77 -14.27 -3.15
N SER A 510 -16.46 -13.12 -3.74
CA SER A 510 -15.40 -13.05 -4.76
C SER A 510 -14.01 -12.97 -4.14
N VAL A 511 -13.20 -14.01 -4.31
CA VAL A 511 -11.90 -14.13 -3.66
C VAL A 511 -10.84 -13.33 -4.42
N TYR A 512 -10.30 -12.29 -3.79
CA TYR A 512 -9.22 -11.48 -4.37
C TYR A 512 -7.86 -12.18 -4.23
N LYS A 513 -7.14 -12.33 -5.35
CA LYS A 513 -5.81 -12.95 -5.42
C LYS A 513 -4.87 -12.03 -6.22
N SER A 514 -3.61 -11.92 -5.81
CA SER A 514 -2.65 -11.05 -6.49
C SER A 514 -1.49 -11.83 -7.13
N ILE A 515 -1.24 -11.54 -8.41
CA ILE A 515 -0.22 -12.17 -9.26
C ILE A 515 0.73 -11.11 -9.84
N PRO A 516 1.99 -11.45 -10.20
CA PRO A 516 2.95 -10.48 -10.72
C PRO A 516 2.58 -10.06 -12.14
N PHE A 517 2.67 -8.76 -12.45
CA PHE A 517 2.43 -8.28 -13.81
C PHE A 517 3.67 -8.38 -14.69
N ILE A 518 3.59 -9.27 -15.67
CA ILE A 518 4.51 -9.42 -16.79
C ILE A 518 3.70 -9.11 -18.06
N PRO A 519 4.07 -8.11 -18.87
CA PRO A 519 3.31 -7.73 -20.06
C PRO A 519 3.05 -8.90 -21.01
N GLN A 520 1.88 -8.90 -21.63
CA GLN A 520 1.30 -10.00 -22.42
C GLN A 520 1.02 -11.26 -21.58
N LEU A 521 2.05 -11.87 -20.97
CA LEU A 521 2.00 -13.15 -20.25
C LEU A 521 0.93 -13.19 -19.14
N THR A 522 0.94 -12.23 -18.22
CA THR A 522 -0.01 -12.21 -17.09
C THR A 522 -1.45 -11.99 -17.58
N SER A 523 -1.65 -11.28 -18.70
CA SER A 523 -2.97 -11.13 -19.31
C SER A 523 -3.49 -12.44 -19.91
N SER A 524 -2.64 -13.22 -20.59
CA SER A 524 -2.99 -14.53 -21.13
C SER A 524 -3.34 -15.53 -20.03
N ILE A 525 -2.55 -15.59 -18.96
CA ILE A 525 -2.84 -16.44 -17.79
C ILE A 525 -4.14 -15.99 -17.10
N ALA A 526 -4.35 -14.69 -16.89
CA ALA A 526 -5.58 -14.17 -16.31
C ALA A 526 -6.83 -14.49 -17.14
N HIS A 527 -6.71 -14.54 -18.47
CA HIS A 527 -7.79 -14.96 -19.36
C HIS A 527 -8.08 -16.46 -19.23
N SER A 528 -7.07 -17.33 -19.26
CA SER A 528 -7.25 -18.78 -19.04
C SER A 528 -7.90 -19.09 -17.69
N LEU A 529 -7.42 -18.47 -16.60
CA LEU A 529 -7.96 -18.68 -15.26
C LEU A 529 -9.42 -18.19 -15.12
N LYS A 530 -9.84 -17.15 -15.86
CA LYS A 530 -11.20 -16.59 -15.72
C LYS A 530 -12.32 -17.60 -16.02
N LYS A 531 -12.08 -18.56 -16.93
CA LYS A 531 -13.08 -19.59 -17.27
C LYS A 531 -13.33 -20.56 -16.12
N ASP A 532 -12.24 -21.05 -15.52
CA ASP A 532 -12.26 -22.15 -14.56
C ASP A 532 -12.35 -21.65 -13.10
N TYR A 533 -12.05 -20.37 -12.85
CA TYR A 533 -12.07 -19.72 -11.53
C TYR A 533 -12.86 -18.39 -11.55
N PRO A 534 -14.16 -18.40 -11.91
CA PRO A 534 -14.96 -17.17 -12.10
C PRO A 534 -15.15 -16.34 -10.82
N GLN A 535 -15.06 -16.97 -9.65
CA GLN A 535 -15.09 -16.31 -8.34
C GLN A 535 -13.80 -15.55 -8.00
N VAL A 536 -12.69 -15.82 -8.70
CA VAL A 536 -11.37 -15.24 -8.37
C VAL A 536 -11.16 -13.90 -9.08
N ARG A 537 -10.95 -12.84 -8.28
CA ARG A 537 -10.66 -11.48 -8.78
C ARG A 537 -9.16 -11.22 -8.73
N LEU A 538 -8.54 -11.08 -9.91
CA LEU A 538 -7.09 -10.94 -10.06
C LEU A 538 -6.61 -9.49 -9.93
N ALA A 539 -5.71 -9.25 -8.98
CA ALA A 539 -5.06 -7.96 -8.74
C ALA A 539 -3.57 -8.01 -9.14
N TYR A 540 -3.12 -7.04 -9.94
CA TYR A 540 -1.79 -7.07 -10.55
C TYR A 540 -0.74 -6.37 -9.68
N LYS A 541 0.27 -7.10 -9.18
CA LYS A 541 1.40 -6.53 -8.42
C LYS A 541 2.59 -6.23 -9.33
N THR A 542 3.16 -5.04 -9.19
CA THR A 542 4.38 -4.62 -9.92
C THR A 542 5.62 -5.10 -9.19
N ILE A 543 6.52 -5.82 -9.88
CA ILE A 543 7.74 -6.42 -9.33
C ILE A 543 8.83 -5.37 -9.10
N LYS A 544 9.09 -4.51 -10.09
CA LYS A 544 10.19 -3.54 -10.09
C LYS A 544 9.71 -2.16 -10.52
N THR A 545 9.95 -1.14 -9.69
CA THR A 545 9.64 0.26 -9.96
C THR A 545 10.89 1.13 -9.94
N THR A 546 10.80 2.37 -10.41
CA THR A 546 11.88 3.36 -10.29
C THR A 546 12.31 3.56 -8.82
N LYS A 547 11.37 3.50 -7.86
CA LYS A 547 11.68 3.57 -6.42
C LYS A 547 12.60 2.45 -5.92
N ASN A 548 12.68 1.30 -6.61
CA ASN A 548 13.58 0.20 -6.26
C ASN A 548 15.03 0.42 -6.74
N ILE A 549 15.33 1.51 -7.47
CA ILE A 549 16.69 1.87 -7.90
C ILE A 549 17.28 2.95 -7.01
N LEU A 550 16.45 3.83 -6.44
CA LEU A 550 16.89 4.93 -5.62
C LEU A 550 17.42 4.43 -4.27
N LYS A 551 18.57 4.99 -3.83
CA LYS A 551 19.14 4.71 -2.50
C LYS A 551 18.11 5.02 -1.41
N GLN A 552 17.91 4.07 -0.50
CA GLN A 552 16.98 4.24 0.62
C GLN A 552 17.65 5.03 1.74
N VAL A 553 16.95 6.02 2.31
CA VAL A 553 17.42 6.79 3.48
C VAL A 553 17.15 6.10 4.83
N LYS A 554 16.44 4.98 4.81
CA LYS A 554 16.22 4.14 6.00
C LYS A 554 17.41 3.21 6.16
N ASP A 555 17.82 3.02 7.41
CA ASP A 555 18.84 2.02 7.74
C ASP A 555 18.42 0.62 7.22
N PRO A 556 19.36 -0.20 6.71
CA PRO A 556 19.05 -1.52 6.18
C PRO A 556 18.57 -2.47 7.29
N ILE A 557 17.70 -3.43 6.94
CA ILE A 557 17.40 -4.55 7.86
C ILE A 557 18.57 -5.53 7.77
N ALA A 558 19.25 -5.78 8.88
CA ALA A 558 20.33 -6.76 8.94
C ALA A 558 19.85 -8.13 8.41
N LYS A 559 20.70 -8.82 7.62
CA LYS A 559 20.43 -10.13 6.99
C LYS A 559 19.72 -11.10 7.95
N THR A 560 20.20 -11.16 9.19
CA THR A 560 19.74 -11.99 10.31
C THR A 560 18.35 -11.63 10.86
N GLN A 561 17.89 -10.39 10.72
CA GLN A 561 16.58 -9.91 11.17
C GLN A 561 15.47 -10.08 10.11
N GLN A 562 15.81 -10.41 8.86
CA GLN A 562 14.82 -10.56 7.78
C GLN A 562 14.01 -11.85 7.94
N SER A 563 12.73 -11.81 7.55
CA SER A 563 11.77 -12.91 7.64
C SER A 563 11.00 -13.10 6.33
N ASN A 564 10.32 -14.24 6.18
CA ASN A 564 9.69 -14.69 4.94
C ASN A 564 10.68 -14.74 3.75
N VAL A 565 11.86 -15.31 4.01
CA VAL A 565 12.98 -15.43 3.07
C VAL A 565 13.21 -16.88 2.66
N ILE A 566 13.71 -17.05 1.44
CA ILE A 566 14.45 -18.24 1.00
C ILE A 566 15.94 -17.92 1.16
N TYR A 567 16.70 -18.83 1.75
CA TYR A 567 18.15 -18.68 1.95
C TYR A 567 18.90 -19.90 1.43
N ASN A 568 20.19 -19.72 1.16
CA ASN A 568 21.13 -20.83 1.02
C ASN A 568 22.19 -20.79 2.11
N ILE A 569 22.82 -21.94 2.36
CA ILE A 569 23.95 -22.12 3.27
C ILE A 569 24.98 -22.98 2.53
N PRO A 570 26.22 -22.51 2.30
CA PRO A 570 27.25 -23.34 1.68
C PRO A 570 27.82 -24.36 2.68
N CYS A 571 28.19 -25.53 2.18
CA CYS A 571 29.12 -26.42 2.85
C CYS A 571 30.51 -25.75 2.92
N LYS A 572 31.35 -26.12 3.89
CA LYS A 572 32.76 -25.71 3.93
C LYS A 572 33.65 -26.61 3.08
N ASP A 573 33.29 -27.89 3.02
CA ASP A 573 34.21 -28.97 2.64
C ASP A 573 33.95 -29.49 1.21
N CYS A 574 32.85 -29.05 0.58
CA CYS A 574 32.55 -29.31 -0.83
C CYS A 574 31.70 -28.20 -1.47
N GLU A 575 31.52 -28.21 -2.80
CA GLU A 575 30.78 -27.19 -3.56
C GLU A 575 29.24 -27.17 -3.31
N MET A 576 28.74 -28.03 -2.43
CA MET A 576 27.32 -28.22 -2.20
C MET A 576 26.73 -27.15 -1.28
N THR A 577 25.44 -26.88 -1.45
CA THR A 577 24.69 -25.90 -0.67
C THR A 577 23.40 -26.51 -0.12
N TYR A 578 22.91 -26.03 1.02
CA TYR A 578 21.55 -26.31 1.51
C TYR A 578 20.67 -25.10 1.22
N ILE A 579 19.48 -25.31 0.65
CA ILE A 579 18.46 -24.29 0.43
C ILE A 579 17.32 -24.52 1.43
N GLY A 580 16.79 -23.44 2.00
CA GLY A 580 15.60 -23.52 2.86
C GLY A 580 14.80 -22.22 2.97
N MET A 581 13.55 -22.34 3.41
CA MET A 581 12.68 -21.21 3.76
C MET A 581 12.72 -20.88 5.25
N THR A 582 12.29 -19.66 5.60
CA THR A 582 11.84 -19.34 6.96
C THR A 582 10.75 -18.27 6.98
N LYS A 583 9.66 -18.55 7.70
CA LYS A 583 8.62 -17.58 8.08
C LYS A 583 9.08 -16.67 9.24
N ASN A 584 9.95 -17.19 10.09
CA ASN A 584 10.58 -16.48 11.22
C ASN A 584 11.80 -15.65 10.77
N GLN A 585 12.36 -14.84 11.67
CA GLN A 585 13.63 -14.15 11.41
C GLN A 585 14.75 -15.15 11.12
N LEU A 586 15.62 -14.85 10.14
CA LEU A 586 16.68 -15.74 9.68
C LEU A 586 17.61 -16.20 10.82
N LYS A 587 17.93 -15.31 11.78
CA LYS A 587 18.72 -15.65 12.98
C LYS A 587 18.15 -16.85 13.75
N THR A 588 16.83 -16.93 13.87
CA THR A 588 16.12 -17.96 14.63
C THR A 588 16.19 -19.30 13.90
N ARG A 589 16.13 -19.31 12.56
CA ARG A 589 16.30 -20.53 11.76
C ARG A 589 17.76 -21.00 11.76
N LEU A 590 18.74 -20.10 11.66
CA LEU A 590 20.16 -20.44 11.74
C LEU A 590 20.55 -20.94 13.13
N SER A 591 20.02 -20.35 14.21
CA SER A 591 20.21 -20.87 15.58
C SER A 591 19.59 -22.26 15.76
N GLY A 592 18.47 -22.53 15.08
CA GLY A 592 17.89 -23.88 15.00
C GLY A 592 18.84 -24.89 14.38
N HIS A 593 19.39 -24.59 13.19
CA HIS A 593 20.40 -25.44 12.54
C HIS A 593 21.65 -25.63 13.42
N GLN A 594 22.19 -24.56 14.01
CA GLN A 594 23.34 -24.67 14.93
C GLN A 594 23.05 -25.56 16.14
N THR A 595 21.81 -25.54 16.65
CA THR A 595 21.42 -26.41 17.78
C THR A 595 21.43 -27.88 17.38
N LEU A 596 21.02 -28.23 16.16
CA LEU A 596 21.08 -29.60 15.64
C LEU A 596 22.54 -30.05 15.42
N ILE A 597 23.39 -29.20 14.84
CA ILE A 597 24.83 -29.46 14.65
C ILE A 597 25.52 -29.67 16.01
N ASN A 598 25.26 -28.79 16.98
CA ASN A 598 25.84 -28.89 18.33
C ASN A 598 25.34 -30.13 19.08
N LYS A 599 24.10 -30.57 18.83
CA LYS A 599 23.57 -31.81 19.40
C LYS A 599 24.24 -33.04 18.78
N HIS A 600 24.42 -33.07 17.46
CA HIS A 600 25.13 -34.16 16.77
C HIS A 600 26.56 -34.34 17.30
N LYS A 601 27.34 -33.26 17.41
CA LYS A 601 28.73 -33.32 17.92
C LYS A 601 28.82 -33.98 19.32
N ARG A 602 27.93 -33.58 20.24
CA ARG A 602 27.83 -34.19 21.59
C ARG A 602 27.43 -35.67 21.59
N LEU A 603 26.63 -36.12 20.62
CA LEU A 603 26.21 -37.52 20.54
C LEU A 603 27.35 -38.41 20.03
N VAL A 604 28.16 -37.90 19.10
CA VAL A 604 29.39 -38.57 18.63
C VAL A 604 30.41 -38.72 19.77
N GLU A 605 30.56 -37.69 20.62
CA GLU A 605 31.40 -37.73 21.84
C GLU A 605 30.95 -38.80 22.86
N VAL A 606 29.65 -39.12 22.92
CA VAL A 606 29.07 -40.05 23.92
C VAL A 606 29.07 -41.51 23.46
N ASN A 607 29.00 -41.78 22.14
CA ASN A 607 29.14 -43.11 21.52
C ASN A 607 28.43 -44.28 22.26
N THR A 608 27.12 -44.15 22.46
CA THR A 608 26.25 -45.22 22.98
C THR A 608 25.16 -45.60 21.98
N THR A 609 24.54 -46.76 22.14
CA THR A 609 23.43 -47.22 21.26
C THR A 609 22.30 -46.19 21.15
N HIS A 610 21.90 -45.58 22.27
CA HIS A 610 20.91 -44.50 22.29
C HIS A 610 21.39 -43.24 21.55
N ALA A 611 22.68 -42.90 21.65
CA ALA A 611 23.24 -41.77 20.92
C ALA A 611 23.23 -42.01 19.40
N ASN A 612 23.48 -43.23 18.94
CA ASN A 612 23.43 -43.60 17.53
C ASN A 612 22.00 -43.51 16.97
N GLU A 613 21.00 -44.05 17.68
CA GLU A 613 19.59 -43.83 17.31
C GLU A 613 19.22 -42.33 17.23
N GLU A 614 19.77 -41.51 18.13
CA GLU A 614 19.48 -40.08 18.16
C GLU A 614 20.22 -39.29 17.06
N ILE A 615 21.34 -39.82 16.55
CA ILE A 615 22.01 -39.33 15.34
C ILE A 615 21.17 -39.68 14.09
N ASP A 616 20.61 -40.88 13.99
CA ASP A 616 19.70 -41.23 12.90
C ASP A 616 18.41 -40.38 12.94
N ARG A 617 17.85 -40.12 14.14
CA ARG A 617 16.74 -39.17 14.30
C ARG A 617 17.11 -37.75 13.86
N LEU A 618 18.37 -37.31 14.00
CA LEU A 618 18.86 -36.00 13.52
C LEU A 618 19.03 -35.96 11.99
N LYS A 619 19.49 -37.06 11.40
CA LYS A 619 19.71 -37.28 9.95
C LYS A 619 18.42 -37.11 9.15
N GLU A 620 17.28 -37.52 9.71
CA GLU A 620 15.96 -37.31 9.09
C GLU A 620 15.45 -35.85 9.16
N MET A 621 15.90 -35.04 10.12
CA MET A 621 15.30 -33.71 10.36
C MET A 621 15.48 -32.71 9.21
N THR A 622 16.62 -32.76 8.50
CA THR A 622 16.92 -31.90 7.35
C THR A 622 17.98 -32.52 6.44
N ALA A 623 17.94 -32.19 5.14
CA ALA A 623 19.02 -32.51 4.20
C ALA A 623 20.40 -31.94 4.63
N LEU A 624 20.42 -30.80 5.34
CA LEU A 624 21.64 -30.24 5.95
C LEU A 624 22.25 -31.20 6.97
N MET A 625 21.46 -31.70 7.92
CA MET A 625 21.92 -32.66 8.93
C MET A 625 22.32 -34.00 8.32
N LYS A 626 21.60 -34.51 7.31
CA LYS A 626 22.03 -35.73 6.60
C LYS A 626 23.39 -35.55 5.93
N HIS A 627 23.61 -34.45 5.19
CA HIS A 627 24.90 -34.19 4.55
C HIS A 627 26.03 -33.97 5.57
N THR A 628 25.70 -33.41 6.75
CA THR A 628 26.63 -33.30 7.89
C THR A 628 27.05 -34.69 8.38
N ILE A 629 26.09 -35.58 8.62
CA ILE A 629 26.29 -36.90 9.25
C ILE A 629 26.89 -37.93 8.27
N ASP A 630 26.45 -37.95 7.01
CA ASP A 630 26.85 -38.98 6.03
C ASP A 630 28.24 -38.74 5.39
N HIS A 631 28.82 -37.55 5.59
CA HIS A 631 30.10 -37.15 4.98
C HIS A 631 31.08 -36.45 5.94
N ASP A 632 30.72 -36.28 7.23
CA ASP A 632 31.48 -35.51 8.23
C ASP A 632 31.84 -34.07 7.76
N HIS A 633 30.85 -33.39 7.15
CA HIS A 633 30.97 -32.05 6.58
C HIS A 633 30.30 -30.98 7.45
N GLU A 634 30.85 -29.76 7.52
CA GLU A 634 30.25 -28.65 8.26
C GLU A 634 29.73 -27.51 7.35
N PHE A 635 28.55 -26.98 7.68
CA PHE A 635 27.93 -25.86 6.95
C PHE A 635 28.34 -24.50 7.51
N ASP A 636 28.68 -23.56 6.62
CA ASP A 636 29.03 -22.19 7.00
C ASP A 636 27.77 -21.31 7.16
N LEU A 637 27.19 -21.34 8.38
CA LEU A 637 26.05 -20.51 8.75
C LEU A 637 26.35 -18.99 8.68
N THR A 638 27.61 -18.57 8.63
CA THR A 638 27.97 -17.13 8.53
C THR A 638 27.82 -16.64 7.09
N LYS A 639 28.25 -17.46 6.13
CA LYS A 639 28.16 -17.24 4.68
C LYS A 639 26.75 -17.41 4.11
N THR A 640 25.75 -17.81 4.90
CA THR A 640 24.33 -17.87 4.50
C THR A 640 23.91 -16.66 3.66
N THR A 641 23.36 -16.84 2.46
CA THR A 641 22.82 -15.73 1.64
C THR A 641 21.31 -15.82 1.49
N ILE A 642 20.63 -14.70 1.27
CA ILE A 642 19.19 -14.66 0.99
C ILE A 642 19.00 -14.77 -0.52
N LEU A 643 18.35 -15.86 -0.95
CA LEU A 643 18.01 -16.12 -2.35
C LEU A 643 16.75 -15.37 -2.78
N ASP A 644 15.73 -15.24 -1.93
CA ASP A 644 14.45 -14.63 -2.31
C ASP A 644 13.69 -14.12 -1.07
N GLN A 645 12.70 -13.26 -1.26
CA GLN A 645 11.82 -12.79 -0.18
C GLN A 645 10.39 -12.54 -0.70
N THR A 646 9.40 -12.93 0.10
CA THR A 646 7.98 -12.71 -0.21
C THR A 646 7.23 -12.07 0.95
N ARG A 647 6.17 -11.32 0.65
CA ARG A 647 5.20 -10.84 1.65
C ARG A 647 4.11 -11.87 1.99
N ARG A 648 3.97 -12.93 1.17
CA ARG A 648 3.00 -14.01 1.41
C ARG A 648 3.73 -15.22 1.99
N ALA A 649 3.58 -15.47 3.28
CA ALA A 649 4.16 -16.65 3.95
C ALA A 649 3.70 -17.99 3.33
N SER A 650 2.57 -18.01 2.63
CA SER A 650 2.06 -19.17 1.87
C SER A 650 2.68 -19.37 0.48
N ALA A 651 3.47 -18.41 -0.03
CA ALA A 651 4.26 -18.59 -1.25
C ALA A 651 5.57 -19.34 -1.01
N LEU A 652 6.07 -19.35 0.23
CA LEU A 652 7.42 -19.82 0.55
C LEU A 652 7.73 -21.25 0.09
N PRO A 653 6.85 -22.27 0.28
CA PRO A 653 7.17 -23.63 -0.15
C PRO A 653 7.38 -23.74 -1.67
N ILE A 654 6.46 -23.17 -2.47
CA ILE A 654 6.59 -23.19 -3.93
C ILE A 654 7.80 -22.38 -4.41
N LEU A 655 8.17 -21.28 -3.73
CA LEU A 655 9.40 -20.53 -4.02
C LEU A 655 10.66 -21.34 -3.69
N GLU A 656 10.72 -21.95 -2.50
CA GLU A 656 11.78 -22.86 -2.05
C GLU A 656 12.02 -23.97 -3.07
N MET A 657 10.95 -24.65 -3.48
CA MET A 657 10.98 -25.72 -4.48
C MET A 657 11.46 -25.21 -5.84
N CYS A 658 10.99 -24.04 -6.31
CA CYS A 658 11.47 -23.43 -7.55
C CYS A 658 12.97 -23.07 -7.52
N HIS A 659 13.54 -22.77 -6.34
CA HIS A 659 14.98 -22.53 -6.19
C HIS A 659 15.76 -23.86 -6.11
N ILE A 660 15.27 -24.86 -5.35
CA ILE A 660 15.86 -26.21 -5.25
C ILE A 660 15.94 -26.87 -6.63
N SER A 661 14.82 -27.00 -7.35
CA SER A 661 14.78 -27.59 -8.71
C SER A 661 15.61 -26.79 -9.74
N ASN A 662 16.04 -25.58 -9.41
CA ASN A 662 16.86 -24.73 -10.30
C ASN A 662 18.36 -24.79 -9.96
N GLN A 663 18.81 -25.27 -8.80
CA GLN A 663 20.23 -25.48 -8.48
C GLN A 663 20.67 -26.92 -8.79
N THR A 664 21.95 -27.09 -9.18
CA THR A 664 22.56 -28.41 -9.41
C THR A 664 23.44 -28.86 -8.24
N ASN A 665 23.94 -27.93 -7.44
CA ASN A 665 24.80 -28.16 -6.28
C ASN A 665 24.02 -27.96 -4.97
N THR A 666 22.88 -28.66 -4.84
CA THR A 666 22.08 -28.63 -3.62
C THR A 666 22.02 -30.00 -2.95
N VAL A 667 22.13 -30.03 -1.62
CA VAL A 667 21.98 -31.26 -0.81
C VAL A 667 20.52 -31.63 -0.58
N ASN A 668 19.58 -30.72 -0.90
CA ASN A 668 18.14 -30.95 -0.77
C ASN A 668 17.68 -32.22 -1.50
N TYR A 669 16.69 -32.89 -0.91
CA TYR A 669 16.16 -34.13 -1.44
C TYR A 669 15.34 -33.90 -2.73
N ARG A 670 15.12 -34.96 -3.50
CA ARG A 670 14.04 -34.95 -4.51
C ARG A 670 12.68 -34.76 -3.85
N THR A 671 12.47 -35.37 -2.68
CA THR A 671 11.24 -35.24 -1.90
C THR A 671 10.98 -33.84 -1.36
N ASP A 672 12.01 -33.00 -1.20
CA ASP A 672 11.84 -31.56 -0.86
C ASP A 672 11.04 -30.80 -1.94
N VAL A 673 10.89 -31.37 -3.15
CA VAL A 673 10.14 -30.77 -4.28
C VAL A 673 8.94 -31.59 -4.78
N ASP A 674 8.54 -32.68 -4.13
CA ASP A 674 7.40 -33.51 -4.60
C ASP A 674 6.07 -32.73 -4.65
N ASN A 675 5.90 -31.73 -3.78
CA ASN A 675 4.73 -30.85 -3.75
C ASN A 675 4.72 -29.80 -4.88
N LEU A 676 5.76 -29.75 -5.71
CA LEU A 676 5.81 -28.92 -6.92
C LEU A 676 5.48 -29.79 -8.13
N ASN A 677 4.27 -29.62 -8.66
CA ASN A 677 3.74 -30.42 -9.76
C ASN A 677 4.72 -30.54 -10.95
N THR A 678 4.97 -31.78 -11.40
CA THR A 678 6.02 -32.16 -12.35
C THR A 678 5.95 -31.42 -13.69
N THR A 679 4.77 -30.95 -14.10
CA THR A 679 4.55 -30.09 -15.28
C THR A 679 5.49 -28.88 -15.29
N TYR A 680 5.90 -28.37 -14.13
CA TYR A 680 6.82 -27.22 -14.03
C TYR A 680 8.30 -27.54 -14.27
N ALA A 681 8.73 -28.80 -14.24
CA ALA A 681 10.16 -29.15 -14.30
C ALA A 681 10.85 -28.63 -15.59
N GLY A 682 10.23 -28.85 -16.75
CA GLY A 682 10.74 -28.39 -18.04
C GLY A 682 10.80 -26.86 -18.18
N ILE A 683 9.82 -26.13 -17.64
CA ILE A 683 9.83 -24.67 -17.70
C ILE A 683 10.82 -24.06 -16.71
N LEU A 684 11.04 -24.66 -15.54
CA LEU A 684 12.06 -24.22 -14.60
C LEU A 684 13.48 -24.39 -15.17
N HIS A 685 13.76 -25.51 -15.84
CA HIS A 685 15.01 -25.69 -16.58
C HIS A 685 15.17 -24.68 -17.74
N THR A 686 14.07 -24.37 -18.45
CA THR A 686 14.07 -23.33 -19.50
C THR A 686 14.33 -21.94 -18.92
N ILE A 687 13.72 -21.60 -17.79
CA ILE A 687 13.97 -20.36 -17.01
C ILE A 687 15.44 -20.30 -16.56
N ARG A 688 16.04 -21.41 -16.14
CA ARG A 688 17.49 -21.50 -15.81
C ARG A 688 18.36 -21.12 -17.02
N ASN A 689 18.12 -21.73 -18.18
CA ASN A 689 18.96 -21.54 -19.36
C ASN A 689 18.76 -20.17 -20.04
N PHE A 690 17.61 -19.53 -19.81
CA PHE A 690 17.38 -18.14 -20.20
C PHE A 690 18.29 -17.15 -19.42
N LYS A 691 18.69 -17.48 -18.18
CA LYS A 691 19.64 -16.68 -17.39
C LYS A 691 21.05 -16.70 -18.03
N SER A 692 21.58 -17.88 -18.33
CA SER A 692 22.96 -18.05 -18.82
C SER A 692 23.19 -17.49 -20.22
N ARG A 693 22.30 -17.79 -21.18
CA ARG A 693 22.37 -17.28 -22.56
C ARG A 693 22.36 -15.75 -22.65
N ARG A 694 21.75 -15.07 -21.68
CA ARG A 694 21.63 -13.60 -21.66
C ARG A 694 22.77 -12.92 -20.91
N SER A 695 23.38 -13.58 -19.93
CA SER A 695 24.57 -13.06 -19.25
C SER A 695 25.77 -12.96 -20.18
N ARG A 696 26.00 -13.95 -21.06
CA ARG A 696 27.09 -13.92 -22.05
C ARG A 696 26.98 -12.71 -22.98
N ARG A 697 25.80 -12.50 -23.58
CA ARG A 697 25.51 -11.34 -24.45
C ARG A 697 25.72 -9.97 -23.81
N ASN A 698 25.45 -9.83 -22.51
CA ASN A 698 25.69 -8.57 -21.81
C ASN A 698 27.19 -8.29 -21.65
N ASN A 699 28.02 -9.32 -21.42
CA ASN A 699 29.47 -9.16 -21.35
C ASN A 699 30.07 -8.90 -22.74
N GLU A 700 29.62 -9.64 -23.77
CA GLU A 700 30.01 -9.43 -25.18
C GLU A 700 29.76 -7.97 -25.64
N SER A 701 28.62 -7.39 -25.24
CA SER A 701 28.26 -5.99 -25.53
C SER A 701 28.81 -4.95 -24.53
N SER A 702 29.61 -5.39 -23.55
CA SER A 702 30.39 -4.51 -22.67
C SER A 702 31.85 -4.38 -23.14
N ASN A 703 32.37 -5.36 -23.89
CA ASN A 703 33.71 -5.34 -24.48
C ASN A 703 33.75 -4.70 -25.89
N THR A 704 32.69 -3.99 -26.29
CA THR A 704 32.49 -3.42 -27.63
C THR A 704 31.89 -2.00 -27.61
N GLN A 705 32.15 -1.25 -26.53
CA GLN A 705 31.92 0.20 -26.40
C GLN A 705 33.16 0.87 -25.81
#